data_AF-A0A848CE18-F1
#
_entry.id   AF-A0A848CE18-F1
#
_cell.length_a   1.000
_cell.length_b   1.000
_cell.length_c   1.000
_cell.angle_alpha   90.00
_cell.angle_beta   90.00
_cell.angle_gamma   90.00
#
_symmetry.space_group_name_H-M   'P 1'
#
loop_
_entity.id
_entity.type
_entity.pdbx_description
1 polymer ?
#
loop_
_entity_poly.entity_id
_entity_poly.type
_entity_poly.pdbx_seq_one_letter_code
_entity_poly.pdbx_strand_id
1 'polypeptide(L)'
;MYRNDWYRHHDCGNFLHALLGECWQPELLIQLGGLPPILALLGQERELEALEALLALCLRRIDSLRPGVIKGLLLCLSERLLRLPLSSADAVRPYLRLCRELHMTITCSGNFIPKLPSLCFRARAQAFRIADREEMALFDLLIGTLNVCNTPRHNDPRLHAIMLRGRRQLESLRKPDLFETAAPYLGILAFLEGDYDQAMSIFTRVSRKLRAQERHLFELFYVRHWSFAAANRGDFDLAASLLLSRLRQSSIRNDMSLTRSLRSQLASLYLRTGKSDKALEQLDIALSDITEQTDITSMVTTVRHLACYHMREGHADAAYHVLQNVLHKAAQRGFQRPTYLNGMVLELLEALHDRGFPPLPCYDFPQELQRCLNGPNRLLRGVALRLHGKQLAAAGQTAQAIEACRHSITLLDALHDALEAGKSRLMLAQLLLPEDEGKARLLLHEAWAVYPYLKHHFWPESLLPLIPRYLREGQDQAVSERSLLAAYREHFAPQRLRTSFESFLPILLTESAQILGAEHSCLFLQSHPSAPLRQLASQDSSAVGPELSIPSTLDEIAGIVAEGSPLLLDNLGGGSGARVILAGIPVDCRPYGIYVLCHMGSFREEIRPMLSEDLLRDIGRILAWSCTTVLETEQSVLRNAPLPEGHQELVCASPEMRRFLEDIDTVAGTDASILLNGESGVGKEMLARRIHEKSGRSGRLVTINMASLQDDLFESEFFGHEKGSFTGAISSKIGLVELAENGTLFLDELTEASPRVQAKLLRVLQERTFLRVGGTRPININFRLVAASNRHMKEAVRQGRFRADLYYRVAVIYLKIPPLRERRQDILPLARYYLHYFANRHARPCVQDFSDENRRLLEQWPWPGNIRELRNVVEQSVILSGGRTLFFHENILDDDPPAVPQEEPSAVPPAIPARLSSLEEMEKAHIAAVLEHTAWRIDGKGGALTILKISRSALYAKIRKYGLSRNA
;
A
#
# COMPACT_ATOMS: atom_id res chain seq x y z
N MET A 1 -60.52 -18.10 -43.89
CA MET A 1 -61.49 -17.12 -44.43
C MET A 1 -61.46 -15.77 -43.67
N TYR A 2 -60.28 -15.31 -43.22
CA TYR A 2 -60.03 -13.95 -42.70
C TYR A 2 -58.68 -13.41 -43.23
N ARG A 3 -58.40 -13.67 -44.52
CA ARG A 3 -57.34 -13.02 -45.29
C ARG A 3 -58.09 -12.08 -46.25
N ASN A 4 -57.98 -10.75 -46.06
CA ASN A 4 -58.09 -9.70 -47.11
C ASN A 4 -58.82 -8.39 -46.76
N ASP A 5 -59.34 -8.15 -45.54
CA ASP A 5 -60.03 -6.86 -45.28
C ASP A 5 -59.13 -5.68 -44.87
N TRP A 6 -57.84 -5.91 -44.57
CA TRP A 6 -56.90 -4.83 -44.23
C TRP A 6 -56.36 -4.04 -45.43
N TYR A 7 -56.49 -4.57 -46.65
CA TYR A 7 -55.92 -3.96 -47.86
C TYR A 7 -56.79 -2.88 -48.50
N ARG A 8 -57.97 -2.57 -47.94
CA ARG A 8 -58.90 -1.56 -48.51
C ARG A 8 -58.70 -0.12 -48.04
N HIS A 9 -57.84 0.14 -47.05
CA HIS A 9 -57.44 1.50 -46.71
C HIS A 9 -56.09 1.85 -47.38
N HIS A 10 -56.16 2.41 -48.59
CA HIS A 10 -55.01 2.93 -49.35
C HIS A 10 -54.13 3.90 -48.53
N ASP A 11 -54.68 4.56 -47.51
CA ASP A 11 -53.96 5.52 -46.67
C ASP A 11 -53.06 4.90 -45.60
N CYS A 12 -53.40 3.73 -45.03
CA CYS A 12 -52.59 3.13 -43.96
C CYS A 12 -51.26 2.54 -44.48
N GLY A 13 -51.26 1.98 -45.70
CA GLY A 13 -50.04 1.48 -46.36
C GLY A 13 -49.07 2.61 -46.69
N ASN A 14 -49.58 3.73 -47.21
CA ASN A 14 -48.79 4.93 -47.52
C ASN A 14 -48.25 5.62 -46.26
N PHE A 15 -48.99 5.64 -45.14
CA PHE A 15 -48.54 6.23 -43.88
C PHE A 15 -47.47 5.39 -43.16
N LEU A 16 -47.57 4.06 -43.18
CA LEU A 16 -46.50 3.19 -42.67
C LEU A 16 -45.28 3.20 -43.58
N HIS A 17 -45.46 3.29 -44.89
CA HIS A 17 -44.36 3.48 -45.85
C HIS A 17 -43.73 4.88 -45.70
N ALA A 18 -44.52 5.90 -45.35
CA ALA A 18 -44.01 7.21 -44.97
C ALA A 18 -43.22 7.11 -43.66
N LEU A 19 -43.78 6.54 -42.59
CA LEU A 19 -43.11 6.42 -41.28
C LEU A 19 -41.83 5.57 -41.35
N LEU A 20 -41.89 4.39 -41.97
CA LEU A 20 -40.81 3.39 -42.05
C LEU A 20 -39.84 3.65 -43.22
N GLY A 21 -40.17 4.49 -44.20
CA GLY A 21 -39.30 4.82 -45.33
C GLY A 21 -38.80 3.59 -46.09
N GLU A 22 -37.51 3.59 -46.46
CA GLU A 22 -36.83 2.45 -47.09
C GLU A 22 -36.67 1.23 -46.16
N CYS A 23 -36.96 1.36 -44.86
CA CYS A 23 -36.92 0.25 -43.89
C CYS A 23 -38.23 -0.56 -43.84
N TRP A 24 -39.18 -0.26 -44.72
CA TRP A 24 -40.48 -0.94 -44.78
C TRP A 24 -40.34 -2.38 -45.30
N GLN A 25 -40.83 -3.35 -44.52
CA GLN A 25 -41.05 -4.73 -44.98
C GLN A 25 -42.50 -5.16 -44.69
N PRO A 26 -43.21 -5.80 -45.62
CA PRO A 26 -44.59 -6.27 -45.40
C PRO A 26 -44.74 -7.21 -44.18
N GLU A 27 -43.69 -7.98 -43.88
CA GLU A 27 -43.63 -8.94 -42.76
C GLU A 27 -43.61 -8.26 -41.38
N LEU A 28 -43.16 -7.00 -41.32
CA LEU A 28 -43.04 -6.18 -40.10
C LEU A 28 -44.43 -5.90 -39.50
N LEU A 29 -45.43 -5.69 -40.35
CA LEU A 29 -46.85 -5.49 -39.99
C LEU A 29 -47.51 -6.75 -39.42
N ILE A 30 -47.18 -7.92 -39.98
CA ILE A 30 -47.78 -9.21 -39.61
C ILE A 30 -47.28 -9.67 -38.24
N GLN A 31 -46.00 -9.43 -37.92
CA GLN A 31 -45.41 -9.84 -36.65
C GLN A 31 -45.71 -8.90 -35.48
N LEU A 32 -45.78 -7.59 -35.71
CA LEU A 32 -45.89 -6.61 -34.62
C LEU A 32 -47.24 -6.63 -33.90
N GLY A 33 -48.36 -6.79 -34.62
CA GLY A 33 -49.71 -6.63 -34.06
C GLY A 33 -49.91 -5.24 -33.40
N GLY A 34 -51.14 -4.87 -33.03
CA GLY A 34 -51.37 -3.66 -32.21
C GLY A 34 -50.95 -2.32 -32.82
N LEU A 35 -50.81 -2.22 -34.15
CA LEU A 35 -50.54 -0.98 -34.88
C LEU A 35 -51.72 0.01 -35.02
N PRO A 36 -53.01 -0.38 -34.98
CA PRO A 36 -54.12 0.58 -35.14
C PRO A 36 -54.09 1.80 -34.19
N PRO A 37 -53.77 1.67 -32.89
CA PRO A 37 -53.64 2.83 -31.99
C PRO A 37 -52.51 3.77 -32.38
N ILE A 38 -51.39 3.24 -32.88
CA ILE A 38 -50.23 4.03 -33.32
C ILE A 38 -50.56 4.80 -34.59
N LEU A 39 -51.26 4.15 -35.53
CA LEU A 39 -51.74 4.80 -36.76
C LEU A 39 -52.78 5.89 -36.48
N ALA A 40 -53.65 5.68 -35.50
CA ALA A 40 -54.61 6.69 -35.07
C ALA A 40 -53.92 7.95 -34.52
N LEU A 41 -52.84 7.79 -33.73
CA LEU A 41 -52.05 8.92 -33.24
C LEU A 41 -51.36 9.69 -34.38
N LEU A 42 -50.83 8.97 -35.38
CA LEU A 42 -50.24 9.59 -36.56
C LEU A 42 -51.27 10.35 -37.40
N GLY A 43 -52.48 9.81 -37.56
CA GLY A 43 -53.59 10.48 -38.24
C GLY A 43 -54.09 11.74 -37.50
N GLN A 44 -53.76 11.89 -36.22
CA GLN A 44 -54.05 13.08 -35.41
C GLN A 44 -52.85 14.05 -35.33
N GLU A 45 -51.82 13.88 -36.15
CA GLU A 45 -50.57 14.67 -36.12
C GLU A 45 -49.78 14.59 -34.80
N ARG A 46 -50.03 13.55 -33.97
CA ARG A 46 -49.35 13.32 -32.69
C ARG A 46 -48.15 12.39 -32.86
N GLU A 47 -47.20 12.80 -33.71
CA GLU A 47 -46.07 11.96 -34.12
C GLU A 47 -45.21 11.49 -32.93
N LEU A 48 -44.92 12.35 -31.96
CA LEU A 48 -44.08 12.00 -30.80
C LEU A 48 -44.70 10.88 -29.94
N GLU A 49 -46.01 10.94 -29.72
CA GLU A 49 -46.75 9.93 -28.95
C GLU A 49 -46.87 8.62 -29.72
N ALA A 50 -47.00 8.69 -31.04
CA ALA A 50 -46.96 7.51 -31.89
C ALA A 50 -45.59 6.80 -31.81
N LEU A 51 -44.50 7.56 -31.81
CA LEU A 51 -43.14 7.02 -31.66
C LEU A 51 -42.92 6.40 -30.26
N GLU A 52 -43.47 7.01 -29.21
CA GLU A 52 -43.45 6.47 -27.85
C GLU A 52 -44.22 5.14 -27.76
N ALA A 53 -45.44 5.10 -28.31
CA ALA A 53 -46.25 3.90 -28.38
C ALA A 53 -45.58 2.79 -29.20
N LEU A 54 -44.87 3.13 -30.27
CA LEU A 54 -44.10 2.19 -31.09
C LEU A 54 -42.92 1.59 -30.32
N LEU A 55 -42.16 2.41 -29.59
CA LEU A 55 -41.08 1.91 -28.73
C LEU A 55 -41.64 1.01 -27.61
N ALA A 56 -42.74 1.41 -26.96
CA ALA A 56 -43.39 0.61 -25.93
C ALA A 56 -43.92 -0.73 -26.47
N LEU A 57 -44.44 -0.76 -27.71
CA LEU A 57 -44.81 -2.01 -28.39
C LEU A 57 -43.57 -2.88 -28.65
N CYS A 58 -42.48 -2.29 -29.14
CA CYS A 58 -41.22 -2.98 -29.36
C CYS A 58 -40.71 -3.62 -28.07
N LEU A 59 -40.69 -2.88 -26.95
CA LEU A 59 -40.23 -3.37 -25.64
C LEU A 59 -41.09 -4.51 -25.10
N ARG A 60 -42.42 -4.42 -25.21
CA ARG A 60 -43.34 -5.48 -24.76
C ARG A 60 -43.19 -6.79 -25.53
N ARG A 61 -42.72 -6.72 -26.78
CA ARG A 61 -42.61 -7.88 -27.67
C ARG A 61 -41.16 -8.24 -28.00
N ILE A 62 -40.18 -7.61 -27.36
CA ILE A 62 -38.77 -7.68 -27.76
C ILE A 62 -38.25 -9.13 -27.78
N ASP A 63 -38.70 -9.97 -26.85
CA ASP A 63 -38.30 -11.38 -26.76
C ASP A 63 -38.97 -12.28 -27.82
N SER A 64 -40.08 -11.81 -28.42
CA SER A 64 -40.85 -12.55 -29.45
C SER A 64 -40.57 -12.09 -30.89
N LEU A 65 -39.95 -10.92 -31.05
CA LEU A 65 -39.67 -10.34 -32.36
C LEU A 65 -38.38 -10.90 -32.95
N ARG A 66 -38.34 -11.08 -34.27
CA ARG A 66 -37.11 -11.43 -34.97
C ARG A 66 -36.07 -10.31 -34.82
N PRO A 67 -34.76 -10.60 -34.65
CA PRO A 67 -33.72 -9.58 -34.49
C PRO A 67 -33.70 -8.52 -35.60
N GLY A 68 -33.96 -8.91 -36.85
CA GLY A 68 -34.05 -7.99 -37.99
C GLY A 68 -35.19 -6.97 -37.85
N VAL A 69 -36.34 -7.39 -37.30
CA VAL A 69 -37.49 -6.51 -37.05
C VAL A 69 -37.16 -5.50 -35.94
N ILE A 70 -36.52 -5.95 -34.86
CA ILE A 70 -36.07 -5.07 -33.77
C ILE A 70 -35.11 -4.02 -34.32
N LYS A 71 -34.08 -4.44 -35.09
CA LYS A 71 -33.12 -3.51 -35.70
C LYS A 71 -33.81 -2.49 -36.63
N GLY A 72 -34.74 -2.95 -37.48
CA GLY A 72 -35.51 -2.08 -38.39
C GLY A 72 -36.32 -1.02 -37.63
N LEU A 73 -37.00 -1.42 -36.55
CA LEU A 73 -37.75 -0.49 -35.70
C LEU A 73 -36.85 0.54 -35.02
N LEU A 74 -35.72 0.11 -34.45
CA LEU A 74 -34.77 1.00 -33.80
C LEU A 74 -34.14 2.00 -34.79
N LEU A 75 -33.86 1.57 -36.02
CA LEU A 75 -33.41 2.45 -37.10
C LEU A 75 -34.47 3.49 -37.44
N CYS A 76 -35.71 3.06 -37.68
CA CYS A 76 -36.83 3.95 -37.98
C CYS A 76 -37.05 4.99 -36.87
N LEU A 77 -37.14 4.54 -35.61
CA LEU A 77 -37.31 5.42 -34.46
C LEU A 77 -36.18 6.46 -34.38
N SER A 78 -34.94 6.03 -34.57
CA SER A 78 -33.77 6.92 -34.53
C SER A 78 -33.78 7.95 -35.66
N GLU A 79 -34.17 7.56 -36.88
CA GLU A 79 -34.26 8.48 -38.01
C GLU A 79 -35.39 9.50 -37.85
N ARG A 80 -36.57 9.03 -37.42
CA ARG A 80 -37.74 9.88 -37.19
C ARG A 80 -37.48 10.87 -36.08
N LEU A 81 -36.94 10.43 -34.95
CA LEU A 81 -36.56 11.32 -33.85
C LEU A 81 -35.45 12.31 -34.24
N LEU A 82 -34.60 12.03 -35.23
CA LEU A 82 -33.62 12.99 -35.73
C LEU A 82 -34.22 14.08 -36.63
N ARG A 83 -35.37 13.81 -37.26
CA ARG A 83 -36.05 14.75 -38.17
C ARG A 83 -37.24 15.45 -37.53
N LEU A 84 -37.75 14.95 -36.41
CA LEU A 84 -38.91 15.50 -35.72
C LEU A 84 -38.72 17.00 -35.39
N PRO A 85 -39.62 17.90 -35.85
CA PRO A 85 -39.58 19.31 -35.49
C PRO A 85 -40.01 19.52 -34.03
N LEU A 86 -39.26 20.31 -33.27
CA LEU A 86 -39.52 20.60 -31.86
C LEU A 86 -39.77 22.11 -31.67
N SER A 87 -40.99 22.54 -31.99
CA SER A 87 -41.39 23.96 -32.00
C SER A 87 -41.68 24.54 -30.61
N SER A 88 -42.16 23.75 -29.64
CA SER A 88 -42.49 24.20 -28.28
C SER A 88 -41.57 23.60 -27.20
N ALA A 89 -41.43 24.29 -26.07
CA ALA A 89 -40.70 23.78 -24.90
C ALA A 89 -41.39 22.54 -24.29
N ASP A 90 -42.72 22.48 -24.36
CA ASP A 90 -43.52 21.36 -23.84
C ASP A 90 -43.27 20.05 -24.59
N ALA A 91 -42.95 20.12 -25.89
CA ALA A 91 -42.60 18.94 -26.69
C ALA A 91 -41.17 18.42 -26.42
N VAL A 92 -40.29 19.23 -25.83
CA VAL A 92 -38.88 18.84 -25.61
C VAL A 92 -38.75 17.79 -24.52
N ARG A 93 -39.44 17.92 -23.39
CA ARG A 93 -39.28 16.96 -22.26
C ARG A 93 -39.70 15.53 -22.62
N PRO A 94 -40.87 15.29 -23.26
CA PRO A 94 -41.23 13.95 -23.71
C PRO A 94 -40.24 13.41 -24.76
N TYR A 95 -39.74 14.26 -25.67
CA TYR A 95 -38.71 13.89 -26.63
C TYR A 95 -37.41 13.42 -25.95
N LEU A 96 -36.93 14.15 -24.93
CA LEU A 96 -35.73 13.77 -24.17
C LEU A 96 -35.91 12.42 -23.46
N ARG A 97 -37.07 12.21 -22.83
CA ARG A 97 -37.41 10.93 -22.19
C ARG A 97 -37.39 9.77 -23.19
N LEU A 98 -38.04 9.96 -24.34
CA LEU A 98 -38.09 8.95 -25.40
C LEU A 98 -36.68 8.64 -25.95
N CYS A 99 -35.83 9.66 -26.13
CA CYS A 99 -34.45 9.46 -26.56
C CYS A 99 -33.63 8.65 -25.55
N ARG A 100 -33.84 8.83 -24.23
CA ARG A 100 -33.16 8.03 -23.20
C ARG A 100 -33.59 6.56 -23.24
N GLU A 101 -34.90 6.30 -23.31
CA GLU A 101 -35.43 4.94 -23.41
C GLU A 101 -34.96 4.25 -24.70
N LEU A 102 -34.95 4.96 -25.83
CA LEU A 102 -34.45 4.43 -27.09
C LEU A 102 -32.95 4.11 -27.01
N HIS A 103 -32.13 5.02 -26.46
CA HIS A 103 -30.71 4.76 -26.25
C HIS A 103 -30.49 3.51 -25.39
N MET A 104 -31.18 3.40 -24.25
CA MET A 104 -31.07 2.25 -23.36
C MET A 104 -31.43 0.96 -24.09
N THR A 105 -32.48 0.98 -24.90
CA THR A 105 -32.92 -0.17 -25.69
C THR A 105 -31.85 -0.59 -26.70
N ILE A 106 -31.30 0.35 -27.46
CA ILE A 106 -30.24 0.08 -28.46
C ILE A 106 -28.98 -0.48 -27.79
N THR A 107 -28.54 0.16 -26.70
CA THR A 107 -27.34 -0.22 -25.96
C THR A 107 -27.48 -1.62 -25.35
N CYS A 108 -28.62 -1.90 -24.69
CA CYS A 108 -28.83 -3.19 -24.03
C CYS A 108 -29.07 -4.33 -25.03
N SER A 109 -29.72 -4.05 -26.16
CA SER A 109 -29.96 -5.06 -27.20
C SER A 109 -28.73 -5.36 -28.05
N GLY A 110 -27.64 -4.59 -27.93
CA GLY A 110 -26.40 -4.78 -28.69
C GLY A 110 -26.49 -4.44 -30.18
N ASN A 111 -27.63 -3.88 -30.64
CA ASN A 111 -27.85 -3.53 -32.04
C ASN A 111 -26.97 -2.35 -32.46
N PHE A 112 -26.32 -2.45 -33.62
CA PHE A 112 -25.63 -1.31 -34.19
C PHE A 112 -26.62 -0.38 -34.91
N ILE A 113 -26.73 0.85 -34.41
CA ILE A 113 -27.52 1.94 -35.00
C ILE A 113 -26.58 3.11 -35.32
N PRO A 114 -26.22 3.35 -36.60
CA PRO A 114 -25.22 4.36 -36.98
C PRO A 114 -25.54 5.77 -36.50
N LYS A 115 -26.83 6.11 -36.44
CA LYS A 115 -27.34 7.45 -36.10
C LYS A 115 -27.51 7.69 -34.59
N LEU A 116 -27.24 6.68 -33.74
CA LEU A 116 -27.37 6.82 -32.28
C LEU A 116 -26.54 7.98 -31.71
N PRO A 117 -25.24 8.17 -32.07
CA PRO A 117 -24.47 9.29 -31.56
C PRO A 117 -25.10 10.64 -31.93
N SER A 118 -25.51 10.81 -33.19
CA SER A 118 -26.18 12.03 -33.66
C SER A 118 -27.46 12.33 -32.88
N LEU A 119 -28.25 11.29 -32.58
CA LEU A 119 -29.47 11.43 -31.77
C LEU A 119 -29.14 11.89 -30.34
N CYS A 120 -28.13 11.30 -29.71
CA CYS A 120 -27.72 11.66 -28.35
C CYS A 120 -27.22 13.11 -28.26
N PHE A 121 -26.40 13.55 -29.22
CA PHE A 121 -25.93 14.93 -29.28
C PHE A 121 -27.07 15.92 -29.58
N ARG A 122 -28.02 15.57 -30.47
CA ARG A 122 -29.22 16.38 -30.72
C ARG A 122 -30.06 16.53 -29.45
N ALA A 123 -30.32 15.43 -28.74
CA ALA A 123 -31.08 15.46 -27.50
C ALA A 123 -30.40 16.32 -26.43
N ARG A 124 -29.09 16.17 -26.25
CA ARG A 124 -28.31 17.05 -25.37
C ARG A 124 -28.43 18.53 -25.75
N ALA A 125 -28.40 18.86 -27.05
CA ALA A 125 -28.58 20.24 -27.51
C ALA A 125 -29.99 20.78 -27.24
N GLN A 126 -31.02 19.93 -27.31
CA GLN A 126 -32.39 20.30 -26.93
C GLN A 126 -32.53 20.54 -25.42
N ALA A 127 -31.89 19.73 -24.58
CA ALA A 127 -31.83 19.96 -23.14
C ALA A 127 -31.17 21.31 -22.80
N PHE A 128 -30.08 21.65 -23.51
CA PHE A 128 -29.44 22.96 -23.39
C PHE A 128 -30.36 24.12 -23.80
N ARG A 129 -31.14 23.96 -24.89
CA ARG A 129 -32.07 24.99 -25.37
C ARG A 129 -33.13 25.38 -24.33
N ILE A 130 -33.61 24.42 -23.55
CA ILE A 130 -34.58 24.65 -22.46
C ILE A 130 -33.91 24.91 -21.10
N ALA A 131 -32.59 25.08 -21.07
CA ALA A 131 -31.78 25.30 -19.87
C ALA A 131 -31.94 24.21 -18.78
N ASP A 132 -32.25 22.97 -19.17
CA ASP A 132 -32.44 21.84 -18.25
C ASP A 132 -31.10 21.18 -17.91
N ARG A 133 -30.52 21.61 -16.79
CA ARG A 133 -29.21 21.13 -16.32
C ARG A 133 -29.21 19.66 -15.94
N GLU A 134 -30.34 19.12 -15.47
CA GLU A 134 -30.45 17.71 -15.08
C GLU A 134 -30.36 16.81 -16.30
N GLU A 135 -31.14 17.16 -17.33
CA GLU A 135 -31.14 16.47 -18.61
C GLU A 135 -29.80 16.59 -19.33
N MET A 136 -29.15 17.75 -19.27
CA MET A 136 -27.79 17.90 -19.81
C MET A 136 -26.79 16.94 -19.16
N ALA A 137 -26.83 16.81 -17.83
CA ALA A 137 -25.94 15.92 -17.08
C ALA A 137 -26.20 14.44 -17.44
N LEU A 138 -27.48 14.05 -17.52
CA LEU A 138 -27.87 12.69 -17.93
C LEU A 138 -27.43 12.37 -19.36
N PHE A 139 -27.62 13.29 -20.30
CA PHE A 139 -27.18 13.08 -21.69
C PHE A 139 -25.67 13.08 -21.85
N ASP A 140 -24.92 13.82 -21.02
CA ASP A 140 -23.46 13.73 -20.98
C ASP A 140 -23.00 12.34 -20.52
N LEU A 141 -23.62 11.79 -19.47
CA LEU A 141 -23.35 10.41 -19.03
C LEU A 141 -23.72 9.38 -20.11
N LEU A 142 -24.89 9.55 -20.74
CA LEU A 142 -25.42 8.68 -21.78
C LEU A 142 -24.52 8.67 -23.02
N ILE A 143 -24.09 9.83 -23.52
CA ILE A 143 -23.12 9.93 -24.62
C ILE A 143 -21.83 9.20 -24.27
N GLY A 144 -21.39 9.26 -23.01
CA GLY A 144 -20.24 8.52 -22.52
C GLY A 144 -20.35 7.00 -22.69
N THR A 145 -21.55 6.43 -22.52
CA THR A 145 -21.76 4.97 -22.67
C THR A 145 -21.58 4.45 -24.10
N LEU A 146 -21.51 5.32 -25.11
CA LEU A 146 -21.11 4.92 -26.46
C LEU A 146 -19.71 4.26 -26.49
N ASN A 147 -18.89 4.46 -25.45
CA ASN A 147 -17.63 3.75 -25.24
C ASN A 147 -17.75 2.24 -25.01
N VAL A 148 -18.93 1.73 -24.68
CA VAL A 148 -19.20 0.30 -24.49
C VAL A 148 -20.22 -0.26 -25.49
N CYS A 149 -20.69 0.58 -26.42
CA CYS A 149 -21.62 0.20 -27.47
C CYS A 149 -20.89 -0.19 -28.76
N ASN A 150 -21.55 -0.96 -29.64
CA ASN A 150 -21.04 -1.35 -30.97
C ASN A 150 -20.91 -0.16 -31.94
N THR A 151 -20.16 0.88 -31.58
CA THR A 151 -19.87 2.04 -32.42
C THR A 151 -18.39 2.02 -32.83
N PRO A 152 -18.02 2.61 -33.98
CA PRO A 152 -16.62 2.71 -34.39
C PRO A 152 -15.74 3.47 -33.38
N ARG A 153 -16.36 4.36 -32.59
CA ARG A 153 -15.69 5.27 -31.65
C ARG A 153 -15.68 4.76 -30.21
N HIS A 154 -15.79 3.46 -29.97
CA HIS A 154 -15.64 2.93 -28.61
C HIS A 154 -14.20 3.05 -28.11
N ASN A 155 -14.02 3.16 -26.79
CA ASN A 155 -12.75 3.48 -26.14
C ASN A 155 -12.13 4.83 -26.61
N ASP A 156 -12.97 5.85 -26.85
CA ASP A 156 -12.58 7.20 -27.24
C ASP A 156 -12.47 8.13 -26.00
N PRO A 157 -11.29 8.76 -25.77
CA PRO A 157 -11.08 9.68 -24.66
C PRO A 157 -12.03 10.88 -24.64
N ARG A 158 -12.51 11.34 -25.80
CA ARG A 158 -13.44 12.48 -25.90
C ARG A 158 -14.80 12.12 -25.32
N LEU A 159 -15.29 10.92 -25.62
CA LEU A 159 -16.54 10.41 -25.06
C LEU A 159 -16.42 10.22 -23.54
N HIS A 160 -15.27 9.74 -23.06
CA HIS A 160 -15.01 9.62 -21.62
C HIS A 160 -14.97 10.98 -20.92
N ALA A 161 -14.31 11.99 -21.51
CA ALA A 161 -14.29 13.34 -20.97
C ALA A 161 -15.70 13.96 -20.86
N ILE A 162 -16.57 13.70 -21.84
CA ILE A 162 -17.99 14.09 -21.78
C ILE A 162 -18.69 13.39 -20.62
N MET A 163 -18.43 12.10 -20.41
CA MET A 163 -18.99 11.32 -19.29
C MET A 163 -18.57 11.90 -17.93
N LEU A 164 -17.28 12.21 -17.75
CA LEU A 164 -16.75 12.85 -16.54
C LEU A 164 -17.37 14.23 -16.28
N ARG A 165 -17.60 15.01 -17.34
CA ARG A 165 -18.33 16.28 -17.23
C ARG A 165 -19.76 16.04 -16.72
N GLY A 166 -20.45 15.04 -17.25
CA GLY A 166 -21.78 14.65 -16.80
C GLY A 166 -21.82 14.27 -15.31
N ARG A 167 -20.85 13.47 -14.85
CA ARG A 167 -20.69 13.11 -13.42
C ARG A 167 -20.51 14.34 -12.54
N ARG A 168 -19.60 15.26 -12.89
CA ARG A 168 -19.37 16.50 -12.12
C ARG A 168 -20.61 17.39 -12.07
N GLN A 169 -21.34 17.49 -13.18
CA GLN A 169 -22.60 18.24 -13.21
C GLN A 169 -23.65 17.61 -12.29
N LEU A 170 -23.79 16.28 -12.34
CA LEU A 170 -24.68 15.52 -11.47
C LEU A 170 -24.35 15.77 -9.98
N GLU A 171 -23.08 15.67 -9.60
CA GLU A 171 -22.58 15.95 -8.24
C GLU A 171 -22.88 17.38 -7.79
N SER A 172 -22.74 18.37 -8.69
CA SER A 172 -23.03 19.77 -8.38
C SER A 172 -24.51 20.05 -8.11
N LEU A 173 -25.42 19.24 -8.68
CA LEU A 173 -26.87 19.43 -8.53
C LEU A 173 -27.39 18.94 -7.16
N ARG A 174 -26.65 18.06 -6.47
CA ARG A 174 -26.98 17.54 -5.12
C ARG A 174 -28.41 16.96 -4.99
N LYS A 175 -28.92 16.29 -6.03
CA LYS A 175 -30.25 15.67 -6.07
C LYS A 175 -30.17 14.13 -6.00
N PRO A 176 -30.56 13.48 -4.89
CA PRO A 176 -30.46 12.02 -4.74
C PRO A 176 -31.22 11.22 -5.80
N ASP A 177 -32.44 11.62 -6.15
CA ASP A 177 -33.27 10.92 -7.15
C ASP A 177 -32.63 10.92 -8.55
N LEU A 178 -31.86 11.96 -8.85
CA LEU A 178 -31.16 12.07 -10.12
C LEU A 178 -29.97 11.09 -10.18
N PHE A 179 -29.31 10.83 -9.05
CA PHE A 179 -28.29 9.78 -8.94
C PHE A 179 -28.88 8.38 -9.16
N GLU A 180 -30.09 8.11 -8.67
CA GLU A 180 -30.78 6.84 -8.95
C GLU A 180 -31.12 6.67 -10.43
N THR A 181 -31.47 7.78 -11.11
CA THR A 181 -31.72 7.79 -12.55
C THR A 181 -30.42 7.61 -13.35
N ALA A 182 -29.33 8.22 -12.89
CA ALA A 182 -28.02 8.16 -13.52
C ALA A 182 -27.22 6.88 -13.22
N ALA A 183 -27.62 6.10 -12.21
CA ALA A 183 -26.90 4.93 -11.71
C ALA A 183 -26.43 3.96 -12.83
N PRO A 184 -27.26 3.58 -13.82
CA PRO A 184 -26.82 2.67 -14.88
C PRO A 184 -25.63 3.21 -15.70
N TYR A 185 -25.55 4.53 -15.90
CA TYR A 185 -24.46 5.17 -16.61
C TYR A 185 -23.23 5.34 -15.72
N LEU A 186 -23.41 5.70 -14.44
CA LEU A 186 -22.32 5.81 -13.48
C LEU A 186 -21.62 4.46 -13.26
N GLY A 187 -22.35 3.34 -13.28
CA GLY A 187 -21.75 2.01 -13.21
C GLY A 187 -20.84 1.72 -14.41
N ILE A 188 -21.22 2.16 -15.61
CA ILE A 188 -20.38 2.03 -16.82
C ILE A 188 -19.16 2.94 -16.74
N LEU A 189 -19.28 4.15 -16.18
CA LEU A 189 -18.14 5.03 -15.94
C LEU A 189 -17.14 4.37 -15.00
N ALA A 190 -17.60 3.91 -13.83
CA ALA A 190 -16.77 3.20 -12.85
C ALA A 190 -16.08 1.97 -13.48
N PHE A 191 -16.82 1.21 -14.31
CA PHE A 191 -16.27 0.08 -15.06
C PHE A 191 -15.12 0.49 -16.02
N LEU A 192 -15.26 1.60 -16.74
CA LEU A 192 -14.22 2.10 -17.65
C LEU A 192 -13.01 2.65 -16.89
N GLU A 193 -13.25 3.34 -15.76
CA GLU A 193 -12.19 3.83 -14.87
C GLU A 193 -11.50 2.71 -14.08
N GLY A 194 -12.04 1.49 -14.12
CA GLY A 194 -11.54 0.31 -13.43
C GLY A 194 -11.80 0.30 -11.92
N ASP A 195 -12.73 1.13 -11.45
CA ASP A 195 -13.27 1.04 -10.08
C ASP A 195 -14.34 -0.05 -10.05
N TYR A 196 -13.87 -1.31 -10.00
CA TYR A 196 -14.75 -2.47 -10.08
C TYR A 196 -15.67 -2.60 -8.86
N ASP A 197 -15.24 -2.13 -7.70
CA ASP A 197 -16.02 -2.18 -6.45
C ASP A 197 -17.25 -1.29 -6.55
N GLN A 198 -17.05 -0.03 -6.98
CA GLN A 198 -18.13 0.89 -7.23
C GLN A 198 -19.03 0.37 -8.37
N ALA A 199 -18.45 -0.14 -9.46
CA ALA A 199 -19.20 -0.69 -10.59
C ALA A 199 -20.11 -1.86 -10.14
N MET A 200 -19.57 -2.83 -9.40
CA MET A 200 -20.30 -3.98 -8.88
C MET A 200 -21.44 -3.58 -7.93
N SER A 201 -21.18 -2.64 -7.02
CA SER A 201 -22.18 -2.10 -6.11
C SER A 201 -23.36 -1.47 -6.86
N ILE A 202 -23.05 -0.62 -7.85
CA ILE A 202 -24.05 0.03 -8.69
C ILE A 202 -24.83 -1.00 -9.53
N PHE A 203 -24.14 -1.93 -10.19
CA PHE A 203 -24.79 -2.94 -11.03
C PHE A 203 -25.69 -3.88 -10.22
N THR A 204 -25.32 -4.20 -8.98
CA THR A 204 -26.18 -4.97 -8.06
C THR A 204 -27.51 -4.26 -7.86
N ARG A 205 -27.48 -2.97 -7.53
CA ARG A 205 -28.69 -2.16 -7.31
C ARG A 205 -29.52 -2.00 -8.59
N VAL A 206 -28.86 -1.68 -9.71
CA VAL A 206 -29.52 -1.54 -11.02
C VAL A 206 -30.17 -2.85 -11.47
N SER A 207 -29.48 -3.99 -11.30
CA SER A 207 -30.01 -5.32 -11.63
C SER A 207 -31.25 -5.65 -10.81
N ARG A 208 -31.24 -5.41 -9.49
CA ARG A 208 -32.42 -5.63 -8.62
C ARG A 208 -33.62 -4.81 -9.07
N LYS A 209 -33.41 -3.52 -9.39
CA LYS A 209 -34.47 -2.61 -9.85
C LYS A 209 -35.06 -3.06 -11.19
N LEU A 210 -34.21 -3.38 -12.17
CA LEU A 210 -34.65 -3.82 -13.49
C LEU A 210 -35.40 -5.15 -13.43
N ARG A 211 -35.00 -6.05 -12.53
CA ARG A 211 -35.73 -7.31 -12.30
C ARG A 211 -37.13 -7.07 -11.73
N ALA A 212 -37.26 -6.19 -10.75
CA ALA A 212 -38.56 -5.82 -10.18
C ALA A 212 -39.49 -5.17 -11.21
N GLN A 213 -38.92 -4.56 -12.26
CA GLN A 213 -39.64 -3.98 -13.39
C GLN A 213 -39.86 -4.95 -14.56
N GLU A 214 -39.48 -6.23 -14.41
CA GLU A 214 -39.54 -7.26 -15.47
C GLU A 214 -38.76 -6.88 -16.76
N ARG A 215 -37.77 -5.97 -16.65
CA ARG A 215 -36.94 -5.50 -17.76
C ARG A 215 -35.71 -6.39 -17.95
N HIS A 216 -35.92 -7.66 -18.31
CA HIS A 216 -34.88 -8.70 -18.31
C HIS A 216 -33.73 -8.47 -19.29
N LEU A 217 -34.02 -8.02 -20.51
CA LEU A 217 -32.99 -7.70 -21.51
C LEU A 217 -32.03 -6.60 -21.03
N PHE A 218 -32.56 -5.59 -20.32
CA PHE A 218 -31.77 -4.51 -19.73
C PHE A 218 -30.95 -5.02 -18.55
N GLU A 219 -31.57 -5.79 -17.65
CA GLU A 219 -30.89 -6.40 -16.51
C GLU A 219 -29.63 -7.15 -16.95
N LEU A 220 -29.72 -7.93 -18.03
CA LEU A 220 -28.63 -8.77 -18.50
C LEU A 220 -27.45 -7.99 -19.08
N PHE A 221 -27.68 -6.84 -19.70
CA PHE A 221 -26.59 -5.96 -20.08
C PHE A 221 -25.73 -5.62 -18.86
N TYR A 222 -26.35 -5.25 -17.74
CA TYR A 222 -25.63 -4.92 -16.50
C TYR A 222 -25.06 -6.14 -15.79
N VAL A 223 -25.74 -7.29 -15.80
CA VAL A 223 -25.18 -8.53 -15.23
C VAL A 223 -23.91 -8.96 -15.96
N ARG A 224 -23.82 -8.77 -17.29
CA ARG A 224 -22.58 -9.06 -18.03
C ARG A 224 -21.43 -8.16 -17.56
N HIS A 225 -21.66 -6.85 -17.47
CA HIS A 225 -20.65 -5.91 -16.98
C HIS A 225 -20.28 -6.18 -15.51
N TRP A 226 -21.25 -6.56 -14.69
CA TRP A 226 -21.02 -7.00 -13.32
C TRP A 226 -20.13 -8.25 -13.27
N SER A 227 -20.43 -9.28 -14.06
CA SER A 227 -19.60 -10.48 -14.13
C SER A 227 -18.18 -10.18 -14.63
N PHE A 228 -18.03 -9.23 -15.55
CA PHE A 228 -16.71 -8.78 -16.00
C PHE A 228 -15.96 -8.05 -14.87
N ALA A 229 -16.60 -7.14 -14.17
CA ALA A 229 -15.99 -6.41 -13.06
C ALA A 229 -15.51 -7.38 -11.95
N ALA A 230 -16.37 -8.35 -11.57
CA ALA A 230 -16.02 -9.39 -10.61
C ALA A 230 -14.83 -10.23 -11.10
N ALA A 231 -14.85 -10.69 -12.37
CA ALA A 231 -13.76 -11.48 -12.92
C ALA A 231 -12.44 -10.69 -13.03
N ASN A 232 -12.49 -9.38 -13.27
CA ASN A 232 -11.30 -8.53 -13.30
C ASN A 232 -10.76 -8.23 -11.91
N ARG A 233 -11.62 -8.18 -10.88
CA ARG A 233 -11.20 -8.12 -9.47
C ARG A 233 -10.59 -9.44 -8.97
N GLY A 234 -10.75 -10.54 -9.72
CA GLY A 234 -10.29 -11.88 -9.33
C GLY A 234 -11.38 -12.76 -8.71
N ASP A 235 -12.60 -12.25 -8.55
CA ASP A 235 -13.75 -12.97 -7.98
C ASP A 235 -14.41 -13.89 -9.03
N PHE A 236 -13.66 -14.86 -9.55
CA PHE A 236 -14.11 -15.75 -10.63
C PHE A 236 -15.35 -16.57 -10.25
N ASP A 237 -15.45 -17.02 -8.99
CA ASP A 237 -16.60 -17.80 -8.52
C ASP A 237 -17.87 -16.96 -8.39
N LEU A 238 -17.75 -15.71 -7.98
CA LEU A 238 -18.86 -14.76 -7.99
C LEU A 238 -19.32 -14.50 -9.43
N ALA A 239 -18.38 -14.24 -10.34
CA ALA A 239 -18.67 -14.02 -11.76
C ALA A 239 -19.40 -15.24 -12.37
N ALA A 240 -18.91 -16.46 -12.11
CA ALA A 240 -19.54 -17.70 -12.57
C ALA A 240 -20.93 -17.89 -11.96
N SER A 241 -21.08 -17.68 -10.66
CA SER A 241 -22.34 -17.84 -9.94
C SER A 241 -23.43 -16.89 -10.43
N LEU A 242 -23.06 -15.63 -10.72
CA LEU A 242 -23.96 -14.64 -11.30
C LEU A 242 -24.48 -15.08 -12.68
N LEU A 243 -23.59 -15.55 -13.55
CA LEU A 243 -23.94 -16.00 -14.90
C LEU A 243 -24.78 -17.28 -14.87
N LEU A 244 -24.38 -18.28 -14.08
CA LEU A 244 -25.10 -19.55 -13.93
C LEU A 244 -26.50 -19.35 -13.34
N SER A 245 -26.64 -18.46 -12.35
CA SER A 245 -27.93 -18.10 -11.76
C SER A 245 -28.88 -17.53 -12.82
N ARG A 246 -28.41 -16.63 -13.69
CA ARG A 246 -29.24 -16.07 -14.78
C ARG A 246 -29.51 -17.07 -15.89
N LEU A 247 -28.56 -17.94 -16.19
CA LEU A 247 -28.73 -18.99 -17.20
C LEU A 247 -29.83 -19.98 -16.79
N ARG A 248 -29.90 -20.37 -15.50
CA ARG A 248 -31.01 -21.19 -14.96
C ARG A 248 -32.36 -20.49 -15.06
N GLN A 249 -32.40 -19.17 -14.95
CA GLN A 249 -33.64 -18.39 -15.08
C GLN A 249 -34.06 -18.20 -16.54
N SER A 250 -33.11 -18.01 -17.46
CA SER A 250 -33.39 -17.84 -18.88
C SER A 250 -33.83 -19.13 -19.55
N SER A 251 -33.29 -20.28 -19.13
CA SER A 251 -33.70 -21.60 -19.64
C SER A 251 -35.17 -21.90 -19.33
N ILE A 252 -35.67 -21.51 -18.16
CA ILE A 252 -37.09 -21.62 -17.78
C ILE A 252 -38.00 -20.80 -18.70
N ARG A 253 -37.48 -19.71 -19.28
CA ARG A 253 -38.24 -18.76 -20.11
C ARG A 253 -38.10 -19.01 -21.61
N ASN A 254 -37.31 -20.00 -22.00
CA ASN A 254 -37.02 -20.35 -23.40
C ASN A 254 -36.42 -19.21 -24.24
N ASP A 255 -35.68 -18.28 -23.61
CA ASP A 255 -35.01 -17.20 -24.34
C ASP A 255 -33.64 -17.66 -24.87
N MET A 256 -33.63 -18.01 -26.15
CA MET A 256 -32.44 -18.53 -26.82
C MET A 256 -31.35 -17.47 -27.05
N SER A 257 -31.70 -16.19 -27.22
CA SER A 257 -30.71 -15.14 -27.49
C SER A 257 -29.93 -14.77 -26.22
N LEU A 258 -30.65 -14.59 -25.11
CA LEU A 258 -30.07 -14.28 -23.81
C LEU A 258 -29.20 -15.45 -23.30
N THR A 259 -29.68 -16.68 -23.49
CA THR A 259 -28.94 -17.89 -23.10
C THR A 259 -27.60 -17.98 -23.85
N ARG A 260 -27.58 -17.71 -25.16
CA ARG A 260 -26.34 -17.68 -25.96
C ARG A 260 -25.34 -16.65 -25.44
N SER A 261 -25.78 -15.42 -25.16
CA SER A 261 -24.87 -14.39 -24.66
C SER A 261 -24.29 -14.74 -23.28
N LEU A 262 -25.08 -15.33 -22.38
CA LEU A 262 -24.60 -15.75 -21.05
C LEU A 262 -23.60 -16.90 -21.15
N ARG A 263 -23.85 -17.89 -22.01
CA ARG A 263 -22.91 -18.99 -22.27
C ARG A 263 -21.60 -18.51 -22.85
N SER A 264 -21.66 -17.60 -23.82
CA SER A 264 -20.47 -16.96 -24.40
C SER A 264 -19.63 -16.24 -23.33
N GLN A 265 -20.28 -15.53 -22.41
CA GLN A 265 -19.61 -14.86 -21.29
C GLN A 265 -18.99 -15.85 -20.30
N LEU A 266 -19.70 -16.96 -20.01
CA LEU A 266 -19.21 -18.03 -19.14
C LEU A 266 -18.01 -18.75 -19.77
N ALA A 267 -18.03 -18.98 -21.08
CA ALA A 267 -16.88 -19.49 -21.82
C ALA A 267 -15.66 -18.57 -21.71
N SER A 268 -15.86 -17.25 -21.85
CA SER A 268 -14.82 -16.23 -21.64
C SER A 268 -14.16 -16.37 -20.27
N LEU A 269 -14.98 -16.53 -19.22
CA LEU A 269 -14.53 -16.72 -17.84
C LEU A 269 -13.74 -18.02 -17.68
N TYR A 270 -14.25 -19.13 -18.22
CA TYR A 270 -13.57 -20.43 -18.15
C TYR A 270 -12.24 -20.44 -18.87
N LEU A 271 -12.15 -19.81 -20.05
CA LEU A 271 -10.87 -19.58 -20.72
C LEU A 271 -9.93 -18.83 -19.78
N ARG A 272 -10.31 -17.69 -19.20
CA ARG A 272 -9.44 -16.94 -18.27
C ARG A 272 -8.91 -17.79 -17.11
N THR A 273 -9.71 -18.73 -16.61
CA THR A 273 -9.33 -19.64 -15.51
C THR A 273 -8.67 -20.95 -15.95
N GLY A 274 -8.34 -21.11 -17.24
CA GLY A 274 -7.68 -22.31 -17.76
C GLY A 274 -8.58 -23.55 -17.91
N LYS A 275 -9.91 -23.39 -17.80
CA LYS A 275 -10.89 -24.49 -17.91
C LYS A 275 -11.36 -24.65 -19.37
N SER A 276 -10.44 -25.00 -20.27
CA SER A 276 -10.67 -25.08 -21.72
C SER A 276 -11.87 -25.96 -22.12
N ASP A 277 -12.00 -27.16 -21.54
CA ASP A 277 -13.10 -28.08 -21.87
C ASP A 277 -14.47 -27.50 -21.52
N LYS A 278 -14.60 -26.92 -20.32
CA LYS A 278 -15.83 -26.23 -19.90
C LYS A 278 -16.14 -25.04 -20.79
N ALA A 279 -15.10 -24.31 -21.22
CA ALA A 279 -15.30 -23.21 -22.16
C ALA A 279 -15.84 -23.71 -23.50
N LEU A 280 -15.26 -24.78 -24.05
CA LEU A 280 -15.69 -25.35 -25.32
C LEU A 280 -17.13 -25.86 -25.24
N GLU A 281 -17.51 -26.56 -24.18
CA GLU A 281 -18.90 -27.00 -23.94
C GLU A 281 -19.88 -25.83 -23.99
N GLN A 282 -19.57 -24.72 -23.30
CA GLN A 282 -20.42 -23.54 -23.33
C GLN A 282 -20.48 -22.88 -24.71
N LEU A 283 -19.37 -22.87 -25.46
CA LEU A 283 -19.31 -22.33 -26.81
C LEU A 283 -20.10 -23.18 -27.79
N ASP A 284 -19.99 -24.51 -27.72
CA ASP A 284 -20.71 -25.44 -28.59
C ASP A 284 -22.22 -25.27 -28.41
N ILE A 285 -22.70 -25.23 -27.16
CA ILE A 285 -24.12 -24.96 -26.88
C ILE A 285 -24.52 -23.54 -27.34
N ALA A 286 -23.65 -22.54 -27.16
CA ALA A 286 -23.94 -21.17 -27.62
C ALA A 286 -23.97 -21.05 -29.16
N LEU A 287 -23.29 -21.95 -29.87
CA LEU A 287 -23.23 -22.00 -31.33
C LEU A 287 -24.28 -22.93 -31.95
N SER A 288 -24.83 -23.86 -31.15
CA SER A 288 -25.98 -24.68 -31.55
C SER A 288 -27.20 -23.82 -31.89
N ASP A 289 -27.97 -24.23 -32.90
CA ASP A 289 -29.15 -23.52 -33.42
C ASP A 289 -28.91 -22.12 -34.00
N ILE A 290 -27.69 -21.81 -34.46
CA ILE A 290 -27.42 -20.57 -35.19
C ILE A 290 -27.92 -20.67 -36.65
N THR A 291 -29.08 -20.08 -36.94
CA THR A 291 -29.59 -19.86 -38.31
C THR A 291 -28.96 -18.64 -38.99
N GLU A 292 -28.95 -18.54 -40.33
CA GLU A 292 -28.47 -17.34 -41.08
C GLU A 292 -29.09 -16.00 -40.63
N GLN A 293 -30.28 -16.04 -40.02
CA GLN A 293 -31.04 -14.91 -39.51
C GLN A 293 -30.64 -14.47 -38.07
N THR A 294 -29.63 -15.08 -37.46
CA THR A 294 -29.21 -14.78 -36.07
C THR A 294 -28.54 -13.41 -35.89
N ASP A 295 -28.58 -12.97 -34.64
CA ASP A 295 -27.90 -11.79 -34.12
C ASP A 295 -26.37 -11.90 -34.31
N ILE A 296 -25.88 -11.23 -35.35
CA ILE A 296 -24.46 -11.15 -35.72
C ILE A 296 -23.60 -10.63 -34.55
N THR A 297 -24.15 -9.80 -33.65
CA THR A 297 -23.43 -9.29 -32.47
C THR A 297 -23.10 -10.43 -31.49
N SER A 298 -24.08 -11.27 -31.18
CA SER A 298 -23.87 -12.44 -30.31
C SER A 298 -22.95 -13.48 -30.97
N MET A 299 -23.03 -13.65 -32.30
CA MET A 299 -22.10 -14.50 -33.05
C MET A 299 -20.66 -14.01 -32.97
N VAL A 300 -20.41 -12.72 -33.27
CA VAL A 300 -19.07 -12.13 -33.21
C VAL A 300 -18.48 -12.32 -31.81
N THR A 301 -19.24 -12.09 -30.76
CA THR A 301 -18.77 -12.25 -29.37
C THR A 301 -18.38 -13.70 -29.07
N THR A 302 -19.22 -14.66 -29.44
CA THR A 302 -19.00 -16.09 -29.20
C THR A 302 -17.83 -16.64 -30.01
N VAL A 303 -17.74 -16.26 -31.28
CA VAL A 303 -16.68 -16.70 -32.19
C VAL A 303 -15.32 -16.10 -31.81
N ARG A 304 -15.26 -14.91 -31.22
CA ARG A 304 -14.01 -14.40 -30.64
C ARG A 304 -13.50 -15.32 -29.53
N HIS A 305 -14.37 -15.76 -28.62
CA HIS A 305 -13.97 -16.70 -27.57
C HIS A 305 -13.56 -18.06 -28.14
N LEU A 306 -14.23 -18.55 -29.19
CA LEU A 306 -13.81 -19.75 -29.91
C LEU A 306 -12.44 -19.57 -30.59
N ALA A 307 -12.16 -18.41 -31.17
CA ALA A 307 -10.85 -18.11 -31.73
C ALA A 307 -9.77 -18.03 -30.63
N CYS A 308 -10.07 -17.45 -29.47
CA CYS A 308 -9.18 -17.49 -28.30
C CYS A 308 -8.92 -18.93 -27.83
N TYR A 309 -9.94 -19.79 -27.83
CA TYR A 309 -9.79 -21.22 -27.54
C TYR A 309 -8.82 -21.87 -28.54
N HIS A 310 -9.09 -21.77 -29.85
CA HIS A 310 -8.21 -22.37 -30.87
C HIS A 310 -6.77 -21.86 -30.79
N MET A 311 -6.57 -20.57 -30.55
CA MET A 311 -5.24 -19.98 -30.40
C MET A 311 -4.48 -20.58 -29.21
N ARG A 312 -5.16 -20.85 -28.09
CA ARG A 312 -4.56 -21.42 -26.89
C ARG A 312 -4.23 -22.90 -27.01
N GLU A 313 -5.03 -23.62 -27.79
CA GLU A 313 -4.77 -25.02 -28.16
C GLU A 313 -3.74 -25.15 -29.31
N GLY A 314 -3.10 -24.04 -29.74
CA GLY A 314 -2.08 -24.05 -30.78
C GLY A 314 -2.59 -24.08 -32.22
N HIS A 315 -3.91 -24.02 -32.44
CA HIS A 315 -4.56 -24.06 -33.74
C HIS A 315 -4.75 -22.65 -34.34
N ALA A 316 -3.65 -21.96 -34.68
CA ALA A 316 -3.68 -20.57 -35.14
C ALA A 316 -4.49 -20.36 -36.43
N ASP A 317 -4.37 -21.25 -37.42
CA ASP A 317 -5.14 -21.17 -38.67
C ASP A 317 -6.66 -21.26 -38.44
N ALA A 318 -7.08 -22.18 -37.56
CA ALA A 318 -8.49 -22.31 -37.17
C ALA A 318 -8.97 -21.04 -36.45
N ALA A 319 -8.18 -20.50 -35.53
CA ALA A 319 -8.50 -19.24 -34.84
C ALA A 319 -8.71 -18.09 -35.84
N TYR A 320 -7.82 -17.98 -36.83
CA TYR A 320 -7.90 -16.96 -37.87
C TYR A 320 -9.16 -17.11 -38.74
N HIS A 321 -9.36 -18.28 -39.34
CA HIS A 321 -10.41 -18.48 -40.34
C HIS A 321 -11.82 -18.40 -39.76
N VAL A 322 -12.04 -18.97 -38.57
CA VAL A 322 -13.36 -18.91 -37.90
C VAL A 322 -13.72 -17.45 -37.59
N LEU A 323 -12.76 -16.66 -37.09
CA LEU A 323 -12.98 -15.26 -36.77
C LEU A 323 -13.13 -14.38 -38.02
N GLN A 324 -12.30 -14.61 -39.04
CA GLN A 324 -12.32 -13.87 -40.31
C GLN A 324 -13.69 -13.96 -41.00
N ASN A 325 -14.26 -15.16 -41.10
CA ASN A 325 -15.55 -15.39 -41.77
C ASN A 325 -16.68 -14.59 -41.10
N VAL A 326 -16.74 -14.63 -39.77
CA VAL A 326 -17.81 -13.95 -39.01
C VAL A 326 -17.64 -12.43 -39.04
N LEU A 327 -16.40 -11.93 -38.98
CA LEU A 327 -16.13 -10.49 -39.10
C LEU A 327 -16.42 -9.96 -40.51
N HIS A 328 -16.22 -10.76 -41.57
CA HIS A 328 -16.61 -10.38 -42.93
C HIS A 328 -18.14 -10.20 -43.02
N LYS A 329 -18.91 -11.14 -42.47
CA LYS A 329 -20.38 -11.02 -42.38
C LYS A 329 -20.82 -9.82 -41.54
N ALA A 330 -20.10 -9.53 -40.45
CA ALA A 330 -20.36 -8.37 -39.61
C ALA A 330 -20.11 -7.05 -40.38
N ALA A 331 -19.01 -6.95 -41.11
CA ALA A 331 -18.67 -5.81 -41.95
C ALA A 331 -19.75 -5.54 -43.02
N GLN A 332 -20.23 -6.58 -43.70
CA GLN A 332 -21.33 -6.49 -44.67
C GLN A 332 -22.64 -5.96 -44.04
N ARG A 333 -22.87 -6.24 -42.75
CA ARG A 333 -24.03 -5.73 -41.99
C ARG A 333 -23.80 -4.35 -41.37
N GLY A 334 -22.70 -3.68 -41.70
CA GLY A 334 -22.33 -2.33 -41.28
C GLY A 334 -21.50 -2.25 -39.99
N PHE A 335 -21.12 -3.38 -39.39
CA PHE A 335 -20.25 -3.36 -38.20
C PHE A 335 -18.83 -3.03 -38.62
N GLN A 336 -18.41 -1.78 -38.41
CA GLN A 336 -17.06 -1.35 -38.79
C GLN A 336 -16.00 -1.78 -37.77
N ARG A 337 -16.32 -1.73 -36.47
CA ARG A 337 -15.41 -2.07 -35.38
C ARG A 337 -16.24 -2.52 -34.17
N PRO A 338 -16.62 -3.81 -34.09
CA PRO A 338 -17.47 -4.28 -32.99
C PRO A 338 -16.73 -4.21 -31.65
N THR A 339 -17.43 -3.91 -30.56
CA THR A 339 -16.81 -3.63 -29.24
C THR A 339 -16.21 -4.87 -28.61
N TYR A 340 -15.13 -4.68 -27.83
CA TYR A 340 -14.58 -5.65 -26.90
C TYR A 340 -14.13 -4.93 -25.62
N LEU A 341 -14.27 -5.59 -24.47
CA LEU A 341 -14.01 -5.00 -23.16
C LEU A 341 -12.94 -5.77 -22.37
N ASN A 342 -12.40 -6.85 -22.93
CA ASN A 342 -11.39 -7.71 -22.30
C ASN A 342 -10.06 -7.68 -23.06
N GLY A 343 -8.96 -7.96 -22.34
CA GLY A 343 -7.62 -7.99 -22.92
C GLY A 343 -7.39 -9.17 -23.88
N MET A 344 -8.14 -10.27 -23.74
CA MET A 344 -7.95 -11.49 -24.53
C MET A 344 -8.07 -11.27 -26.04
N VAL A 345 -8.98 -10.39 -26.47
CA VAL A 345 -9.12 -10.05 -27.90
C VAL A 345 -7.88 -9.32 -28.40
N LEU A 346 -7.33 -8.39 -27.62
CA LEU A 346 -6.12 -7.67 -28.00
C LEU A 346 -4.89 -8.60 -28.05
N GLU A 347 -4.77 -9.53 -27.10
CA GLU A 347 -3.76 -10.60 -27.10
C GLU A 347 -3.91 -11.53 -28.32
N LEU A 348 -5.14 -11.90 -28.70
CA LEU A 348 -5.41 -12.71 -29.89
C LEU A 348 -4.97 -11.99 -31.17
N LEU A 349 -5.30 -10.70 -31.31
CA LEU A 349 -4.92 -9.89 -32.47
C LEU A 349 -3.40 -9.77 -32.58
N GLU A 350 -2.72 -9.60 -31.46
CA GLU A 350 -1.25 -9.57 -31.40
C GLU A 350 -0.65 -10.91 -31.82
N ALA A 351 -1.15 -12.02 -31.26
CA ALA A 351 -0.67 -13.37 -31.55
C ALA A 351 -0.85 -13.77 -33.02
N LEU A 352 -1.90 -13.28 -33.69
CA LEU A 352 -2.10 -13.45 -35.13
C LEU A 352 -1.15 -12.57 -35.95
N HIS A 353 -0.93 -11.32 -35.52
CA HIS A 353 -0.03 -10.39 -36.17
C HIS A 353 1.43 -10.87 -36.14
N ASP A 354 1.91 -11.33 -34.97
CA ASP A 354 3.27 -11.86 -34.78
C ASP A 354 3.54 -13.09 -35.67
N ARG A 355 2.50 -13.86 -35.99
CA ARG A 355 2.56 -15.03 -36.89
C ARG A 355 2.42 -14.68 -38.37
N GLY A 356 2.27 -13.40 -38.72
CA GLY A 356 2.20 -12.93 -40.11
C GLY A 356 0.84 -13.09 -40.79
N PHE A 357 -0.25 -13.35 -40.04
CA PHE A 357 -1.58 -13.39 -40.63
C PHE A 357 -2.02 -11.99 -41.12
N PRO A 358 -2.79 -11.89 -42.22
CA PRO A 358 -3.29 -10.60 -42.69
C PRO A 358 -4.32 -10.00 -41.70
N PRO A 359 -4.46 -8.67 -41.63
CA PRO A 359 -5.43 -8.03 -40.74
C PRO A 359 -6.85 -8.59 -40.89
N LEU A 360 -7.52 -8.81 -39.77
CA LEU A 360 -8.90 -9.29 -39.77
C LEU A 360 -9.85 -8.17 -40.25
N PRO A 361 -10.98 -8.50 -40.87
CA PRO A 361 -12.02 -7.50 -41.12
C PRO A 361 -12.39 -6.81 -39.80
N CYS A 362 -12.59 -5.50 -39.83
CA CYS A 362 -12.89 -4.66 -38.66
C CYS A 362 -11.74 -4.43 -37.64
N TYR A 363 -10.65 -5.21 -37.67
CA TYR A 363 -9.56 -5.09 -36.70
C TYR A 363 -8.18 -5.06 -37.36
N ASP A 364 -7.45 -3.97 -37.10
CA ASP A 364 -6.04 -3.83 -37.44
C ASP A 364 -5.22 -3.70 -36.15
N PHE A 365 -4.34 -4.66 -35.88
CA PHE A 365 -3.67 -4.75 -34.58
C PHE A 365 -2.86 -3.49 -34.20
N PRO A 366 -2.00 -2.92 -35.06
CA PRO A 366 -1.27 -1.70 -34.72
C PRO A 366 -2.19 -0.52 -34.36
N GLN A 367 -3.28 -0.34 -35.11
CA GLN A 367 -4.29 0.68 -34.79
C GLN A 367 -5.02 0.38 -33.48
N GLU A 368 -5.39 -0.87 -33.24
CA GLU A 368 -6.09 -1.28 -32.02
C GLU A 368 -5.21 -1.10 -30.77
N LEU A 369 -3.91 -1.43 -30.88
CA LEU A 369 -2.94 -1.20 -29.82
C LEU A 369 -2.85 0.28 -29.47
N GLN A 370 -2.68 1.16 -30.48
CA GLN A 370 -2.63 2.61 -30.26
C GLN A 370 -3.94 3.18 -29.68
N ARG A 371 -5.10 2.65 -30.10
CA ARG A 371 -6.39 3.03 -29.52
C ARG A 371 -6.48 2.63 -28.04
N CYS A 372 -5.96 1.47 -27.67
CA CYS A 372 -5.99 1.02 -26.27
C CYS A 372 -4.99 1.77 -25.38
N LEU A 373 -3.78 2.06 -25.88
CA LEU A 373 -2.78 2.87 -25.15
C LEU A 373 -3.29 4.28 -24.81
N ASN A 374 -4.03 4.88 -25.74
CA ASN A 374 -4.58 6.23 -25.60
C ASN A 374 -6.00 6.24 -25.01
N GLY A 375 -6.62 5.08 -24.85
CA GLY A 375 -8.03 4.93 -24.50
C GLY A 375 -8.33 5.11 -23.01
N PRO A 376 -9.59 5.42 -22.65
CA PRO A 376 -10.02 5.60 -21.27
C PRO A 376 -10.15 4.29 -20.47
N ASN A 377 -10.34 3.15 -21.12
CA ASN A 377 -10.46 1.86 -20.43
C ASN A 377 -9.10 1.46 -19.83
N ARG A 378 -8.98 1.56 -18.50
CA ARG A 378 -7.72 1.32 -17.80
C ARG A 378 -7.22 -0.12 -17.96
N LEU A 379 -8.10 -1.12 -17.88
CA LEU A 379 -7.71 -2.52 -18.08
C LEU A 379 -7.07 -2.72 -19.47
N LEU A 380 -7.74 -2.28 -20.53
CA LEU A 380 -7.22 -2.40 -21.90
C LEU A 380 -5.91 -1.63 -22.07
N ARG A 381 -5.77 -0.47 -21.43
CA ARG A 381 -4.51 0.30 -21.44
C ARG A 381 -3.38 -0.45 -20.76
N GLY A 382 -3.64 -1.10 -19.62
CA GLY A 382 -2.66 -1.93 -18.91
C GLY A 382 -2.17 -3.10 -19.75
N VAL A 383 -3.10 -3.83 -20.38
CA VAL A 383 -2.77 -4.92 -21.32
C VAL A 383 -2.02 -4.39 -22.55
N ALA A 384 -2.45 -3.26 -23.12
CA ALA A 384 -1.78 -2.65 -24.26
C ALA A 384 -0.35 -2.21 -23.94
N LEU A 385 -0.08 -1.69 -22.73
CA LEU A 385 1.28 -1.35 -22.28
C LEU A 385 2.19 -2.58 -22.23
N ARG A 386 1.68 -3.73 -21.75
CA ARG A 386 2.43 -5.01 -21.78
C ARG A 386 2.75 -5.44 -23.21
N LEU A 387 1.76 -5.41 -24.10
CA LEU A 387 1.96 -5.81 -25.52
C LEU A 387 2.90 -4.84 -26.25
N HIS A 388 2.81 -3.54 -25.95
CA HIS A 388 3.75 -2.55 -26.48
C HIS A 388 5.18 -2.80 -25.96
N GLY A 389 5.33 -3.14 -24.68
CA GLY A 389 6.61 -3.56 -24.10
C GLY A 389 7.19 -4.78 -24.82
N LYS A 390 6.37 -5.76 -25.19
CA LYS A 390 6.80 -6.90 -26.01
C LYS A 390 7.28 -6.49 -27.40
N GLN A 391 6.59 -5.58 -28.08
CA GLN A 391 7.04 -5.04 -29.38
C GLN A 391 8.39 -4.29 -29.26
N LEU A 392 8.55 -3.48 -28.21
CA LEU A 392 9.79 -2.75 -27.94
C LEU A 392 10.96 -3.71 -27.66
N ALA A 393 10.71 -4.77 -26.89
CA ALA A 393 11.71 -5.81 -26.62
C ALA A 393 12.13 -6.52 -27.92
N ALA A 394 11.18 -6.90 -28.77
CA ALA A 394 11.46 -7.51 -30.07
C ALA A 394 12.25 -6.56 -31.01
N ALA A 395 12.07 -5.25 -30.87
CA ALA A 395 12.83 -4.23 -31.59
C ALA A 395 14.20 -3.89 -30.95
N GLY A 396 14.63 -4.60 -29.91
CA GLY A 396 15.90 -4.37 -29.20
C GLY A 396 15.90 -3.17 -28.24
N GLN A 397 14.74 -2.59 -27.92
CA GLN A 397 14.61 -1.43 -27.05
C GLN A 397 14.28 -1.83 -25.60
N THR A 398 15.18 -2.61 -24.98
CA THR A 398 14.95 -3.26 -23.67
C THR A 398 14.58 -2.28 -22.54
N ALA A 399 15.24 -1.13 -22.46
CA ALA A 399 14.96 -0.14 -21.41
C ALA A 399 13.51 0.40 -21.48
N GLN A 400 13.04 0.71 -22.69
CA GLN A 400 11.66 1.18 -22.92
C GLN A 400 10.66 0.04 -22.71
N ALA A 401 11.02 -1.20 -23.07
CA ALA A 401 10.19 -2.37 -22.81
C ALA A 401 9.97 -2.61 -21.30
N ILE A 402 11.04 -2.47 -20.50
CA ILE A 402 10.98 -2.57 -19.03
C ILE A 402 10.07 -1.48 -18.45
N GLU A 403 10.22 -0.23 -18.91
CA GLU A 403 9.37 0.88 -18.47
C GLU A 403 7.90 0.66 -18.81
N ALA A 404 7.59 0.22 -20.04
CA ALA A 404 6.24 -0.10 -20.46
C ALA A 404 5.61 -1.22 -19.60
N CYS A 405 6.38 -2.27 -19.28
CA CYS A 405 5.91 -3.35 -18.40
C CYS A 405 5.70 -2.88 -16.94
N ARG A 406 6.57 -2.01 -16.41
CA ARG A 406 6.37 -1.40 -15.08
C ARG A 406 5.09 -0.57 -15.04
N HIS A 407 4.86 0.28 -16.03
CA HIS A 407 3.62 1.06 -16.13
C HIS A 407 2.39 0.17 -16.27
N SER A 408 2.50 -0.94 -17.00
CA SER A 408 1.43 -1.96 -17.08
C SER A 408 1.11 -2.53 -15.70
N ILE A 409 2.11 -2.97 -14.93
CA ILE A 409 1.93 -3.55 -13.59
C ILE A 409 1.31 -2.51 -12.64
N THR A 410 1.87 -1.30 -12.55
CA THR A 410 1.35 -0.23 -11.69
C THR A 410 -0.11 0.07 -11.98
N LEU A 411 -0.48 0.13 -13.27
CA LEU A 411 -1.85 0.37 -13.66
C LEU A 411 -2.76 -0.79 -13.26
N LEU A 412 -2.38 -2.03 -13.53
CA LEU A 412 -3.21 -3.23 -13.29
C LEU A 412 -3.34 -3.56 -11.80
N ASP A 413 -2.30 -3.36 -11.01
CA ASP A 413 -2.35 -3.48 -9.54
C ASP A 413 -3.30 -2.45 -8.94
N ALA A 414 -3.33 -1.23 -9.46
CA ALA A 414 -4.30 -0.21 -9.03
C ALA A 414 -5.76 -0.57 -9.36
N LEU A 415 -6.00 -1.50 -10.29
CA LEU A 415 -7.33 -2.05 -10.58
C LEU A 415 -7.64 -3.30 -9.75
N HIS A 416 -6.68 -3.81 -8.97
CA HIS A 416 -6.72 -5.10 -8.29
C HIS A 416 -6.90 -6.29 -9.25
N ASP A 417 -6.44 -6.20 -10.52
CA ASP A 417 -6.49 -7.31 -11.48
C ASP A 417 -5.20 -8.16 -11.40
N ALA A 418 -5.17 -9.07 -10.43
CA ALA A 418 -4.01 -9.93 -10.18
C ALA A 418 -3.63 -10.82 -11.37
N LEU A 419 -4.61 -11.22 -12.21
CA LEU A 419 -4.36 -12.11 -13.34
C LEU A 419 -3.60 -11.39 -14.45
N GLU A 420 -4.09 -10.23 -14.90
CA GLU A 420 -3.43 -9.46 -15.94
C GLU A 420 -2.12 -8.85 -15.43
N ALA A 421 -2.07 -8.40 -14.17
CA ALA A 421 -0.83 -7.92 -13.56
C ALA A 421 0.21 -9.05 -13.45
N GLY A 422 -0.20 -10.28 -13.12
CA GLY A 422 0.65 -11.47 -13.11
C GLY A 422 1.28 -11.77 -14.48
N LYS A 423 0.52 -11.63 -15.58
CA LYS A 423 1.07 -11.74 -16.94
C LYS A 423 2.12 -10.66 -17.23
N SER A 424 1.91 -9.42 -16.77
CA SER A 424 2.88 -8.33 -16.91
C SER A 424 4.13 -8.55 -16.07
N ARG A 425 4.00 -9.10 -14.87
CA ARG A 425 5.12 -9.53 -14.03
C ARG A 425 5.95 -10.62 -14.69
N LEU A 426 5.32 -11.62 -15.30
CA LEU A 426 6.03 -12.67 -16.06
C LEU A 426 6.88 -12.07 -17.19
N MET A 427 6.30 -11.18 -17.99
CA MET A 427 7.04 -10.50 -19.07
C MET A 427 8.20 -9.66 -18.53
N LEU A 428 7.96 -8.88 -17.47
CA LEU A 428 9.01 -8.07 -16.86
C LEU A 428 10.13 -8.93 -16.25
N ALA A 429 9.77 -10.06 -15.61
CA ALA A 429 10.73 -11.00 -15.06
C ALA A 429 11.62 -11.59 -16.16
N GLN A 430 11.07 -11.93 -17.33
CA GLN A 430 11.87 -12.38 -18.48
C GLN A 430 12.86 -11.31 -18.96
N LEU A 431 12.43 -10.05 -19.03
CA LEU A 431 13.28 -8.93 -19.48
C LEU A 431 14.40 -8.62 -18.47
N LEU A 432 14.13 -8.75 -17.17
CA LEU A 432 15.10 -8.47 -16.11
C LEU A 432 16.02 -9.64 -15.78
N LEU A 433 15.66 -10.87 -16.16
CA LEU A 433 16.42 -12.07 -15.81
C LEU A 433 17.93 -11.99 -16.15
N PRO A 434 18.36 -11.44 -17.30
CA PRO A 434 19.78 -11.32 -17.63
C PRO A 434 20.54 -10.29 -16.78
N GLU A 435 19.85 -9.29 -16.22
CA GLU A 435 20.46 -8.15 -15.51
C GLU A 435 20.37 -8.27 -13.98
N ASP A 436 19.22 -8.74 -13.47
CA ASP A 436 18.89 -8.77 -12.05
C ASP A 436 17.95 -9.94 -11.73
N GLU A 437 18.55 -11.12 -11.57
CA GLU A 437 17.82 -12.36 -11.21
C GLU A 437 17.03 -12.20 -9.90
N GLY A 438 17.52 -11.40 -8.95
CA GLY A 438 16.84 -11.15 -7.68
C GLY A 438 15.48 -10.49 -7.88
N LYS A 439 15.42 -9.41 -8.67
CA LYS A 439 14.16 -8.75 -9.03
C LYS A 439 13.26 -9.64 -9.89
N ALA A 440 13.83 -10.40 -10.82
CA ALA A 440 13.06 -11.35 -11.62
C ALA A 440 12.35 -12.39 -10.73
N ARG A 441 13.06 -12.97 -9.76
CA ARG A 441 12.48 -13.91 -8.78
C ARG A 441 11.37 -13.31 -7.94
N LEU A 442 11.50 -12.06 -7.50
CA LEU A 442 10.45 -11.37 -6.73
C LEU A 442 9.18 -11.17 -7.56
N LEU A 443 9.31 -10.75 -8.82
CA LEU A 443 8.17 -10.63 -9.74
C LEU A 443 7.48 -11.98 -10.00
N LEU A 444 8.27 -13.05 -10.15
CA LEU A 444 7.74 -14.41 -10.30
C LEU A 444 7.02 -14.89 -9.05
N HIS A 445 7.53 -14.52 -7.87
CA HIS A 445 6.91 -14.81 -6.59
C HIS A 445 5.52 -14.14 -6.49
N GLU A 446 5.44 -12.83 -6.76
CA GLU A 446 4.17 -12.10 -6.78
C GLU A 446 3.18 -12.67 -7.81
N ALA A 447 3.67 -13.13 -8.97
CA ALA A 447 2.84 -13.76 -10.00
C ALA A 447 2.39 -15.19 -9.61
N TRP A 448 3.02 -15.83 -8.62
CA TRP A 448 2.75 -17.23 -8.26
C TRP A 448 1.31 -17.44 -7.74
N ALA A 449 0.73 -16.45 -7.07
CA ALA A 449 -0.66 -16.51 -6.60
C ALA A 449 -1.67 -16.83 -7.72
N VAL A 450 -1.38 -16.39 -8.95
CA VAL A 450 -2.21 -16.66 -10.14
C VAL A 450 -1.65 -17.77 -11.03
N TYR A 451 -0.61 -18.48 -10.60
CA TYR A 451 -0.01 -19.61 -11.32
C TYR A 451 -1.03 -20.66 -11.79
N PRO A 452 -2.03 -21.10 -10.98
CA PRO A 452 -3.02 -22.08 -11.43
C PRO A 452 -3.75 -21.68 -12.72
N TYR A 453 -3.91 -20.38 -12.96
CA TYR A 453 -4.58 -19.83 -14.15
C TYR A 453 -3.61 -19.61 -15.33
N LEU A 454 -2.32 -19.43 -15.05
CA LEU A 454 -1.30 -19.09 -16.05
C LEU A 454 -0.52 -20.32 -16.55
N LYS A 455 -0.45 -21.40 -15.76
CA LYS A 455 0.48 -22.53 -15.95
C LYS A 455 0.45 -23.20 -17.34
N HIS A 456 -0.70 -23.23 -18.01
CA HIS A 456 -0.85 -23.94 -19.28
C HIS A 456 -0.53 -23.11 -20.53
N HIS A 457 -0.70 -21.78 -20.48
CA HIS A 457 -0.65 -20.96 -21.70
C HIS A 457 0.20 -19.69 -21.60
N PHE A 458 0.46 -19.20 -20.38
CA PHE A 458 1.16 -17.93 -20.18
C PHE A 458 2.46 -18.09 -19.40
N TRP A 459 2.58 -19.13 -18.57
CA TRP A 459 3.76 -19.35 -17.76
C TRP A 459 4.90 -19.99 -18.58
N PRO A 460 6.04 -19.31 -18.79
CA PRO A 460 7.15 -19.88 -19.53
C PRO A 460 7.86 -20.95 -18.71
N GLU A 461 8.08 -22.14 -19.29
CA GLU A 461 8.75 -23.24 -18.59
C GLU A 461 10.16 -22.86 -18.10
N SER A 462 10.85 -21.97 -18.82
CA SER A 462 12.17 -21.47 -18.44
C SER A 462 12.19 -20.70 -17.11
N LEU A 463 11.05 -20.19 -16.65
CA LEU A 463 10.94 -19.46 -15.38
C LEU A 463 10.55 -20.36 -14.21
N LEU A 464 10.03 -21.57 -14.45
CA LEU A 464 9.67 -22.52 -13.39
C LEU A 464 10.85 -22.89 -12.47
N PRO A 465 12.08 -23.09 -12.96
CA PRO A 465 13.23 -23.38 -12.10
C PRO A 465 13.54 -22.28 -11.07
N LEU A 466 13.17 -21.03 -11.38
CA LEU A 466 13.37 -19.87 -10.50
C LEU A 466 12.32 -19.79 -9.40
N ILE A 467 11.20 -20.51 -9.55
CA ILE A 467 10.19 -20.66 -8.50
C ILE A 467 10.67 -21.64 -7.43
N PRO A 468 10.45 -21.31 -6.15
CA PRO A 468 10.79 -22.19 -5.04
C PRO A 468 10.29 -23.63 -5.19
N ARG A 469 11.06 -24.65 -4.74
CA ARG A 469 10.70 -26.06 -4.98
C ARG A 469 9.43 -26.48 -4.25
N TYR A 470 9.25 -26.09 -2.99
CA TYR A 470 8.03 -26.47 -2.24
C TYR A 470 6.75 -25.83 -2.83
N LEU A 471 6.84 -24.65 -3.49
CA LEU A 471 5.69 -24.03 -4.16
C LEU A 471 5.24 -24.90 -5.34
N ARG A 472 6.21 -25.50 -6.05
CA ARG A 472 5.95 -26.40 -7.19
C ARG A 472 5.46 -27.77 -6.75
N GLU A 473 5.97 -28.32 -5.65
CA GLU A 473 5.64 -29.66 -5.16
C GLU A 473 4.26 -29.74 -4.48
N GLY A 474 3.67 -28.60 -4.09
CA GLY A 474 2.37 -28.54 -3.42
C GLY A 474 1.11 -28.73 -4.30
N GLN A 475 1.23 -29.06 -5.60
CA GLN A 475 0.06 -29.32 -6.46
C GLN A 475 -0.28 -30.81 -6.68
N ASP A 476 0.67 -31.75 -6.49
CA ASP A 476 0.47 -33.18 -6.79
C ASP A 476 0.83 -34.16 -5.63
N GLN A 477 1.34 -33.67 -4.50
CA GLN A 477 1.60 -34.51 -3.32
C GLN A 477 0.77 -34.06 -2.12
N ALA A 478 0.30 -35.02 -1.33
CA ALA A 478 -0.35 -34.76 -0.04
C ALA A 478 0.55 -33.83 0.79
N VAL A 479 0.01 -32.68 1.17
CA VAL A 479 0.72 -31.72 2.01
C VAL A 479 1.13 -32.44 3.30
N SER A 480 2.43 -32.43 3.60
CA SER A 480 3.04 -33.01 4.80
C SER A 480 3.60 -31.91 5.70
N GLU A 481 3.72 -32.15 7.02
CA GLU A 481 4.30 -31.15 7.94
C GLU A 481 5.72 -30.79 7.49
N ARG A 482 6.45 -31.78 6.95
CA ARG A 482 7.79 -31.60 6.38
C ARG A 482 7.78 -30.68 5.16
N SER A 483 6.81 -30.82 4.25
CA SER A 483 6.71 -29.93 3.08
C SER A 483 6.28 -28.52 3.48
N LEU A 484 5.45 -28.37 4.51
CA LEU A 484 5.06 -27.07 5.04
C LEU A 484 6.25 -26.35 5.72
N LEU A 485 7.01 -27.05 6.56
CA LEU A 485 8.23 -26.50 7.17
C LEU A 485 9.30 -26.19 6.13
N ALA A 486 9.42 -27.01 5.07
CA ALA A 486 10.28 -26.70 3.93
C ALA A 486 9.82 -25.42 3.21
N ALA A 487 8.50 -25.20 3.09
CA ALA A 487 7.93 -23.99 2.54
C ALA A 487 8.28 -22.74 3.33
N TYR A 488 8.19 -22.79 4.65
CA TYR A 488 8.64 -21.69 5.50
C TYR A 488 10.16 -21.46 5.38
N ARG A 489 10.97 -22.53 5.39
CA ARG A 489 12.44 -22.39 5.29
C ARG A 489 12.89 -21.75 4.00
N GLU A 490 12.23 -22.07 2.89
CA GLU A 490 12.64 -21.57 1.58
C GLU A 490 12.00 -20.21 1.25
N HIS A 491 10.76 -19.89 1.66
CA HIS A 491 10.21 -18.52 1.55
C HIS A 491 11.00 -17.51 2.37
N PHE A 492 11.31 -17.86 3.63
CA PHE A 492 11.93 -16.94 4.58
C PHE A 492 13.46 -17.13 4.64
N ALA A 493 14.08 -17.77 3.65
CA ALA A 493 15.54 -17.92 3.60
C ALA A 493 16.24 -16.54 3.54
N PRO A 494 17.19 -16.24 4.44
CA PRO A 494 17.84 -14.92 4.54
C PRO A 494 18.49 -14.42 3.26
N GLN A 495 18.96 -15.32 2.40
CA GLN A 495 19.60 -14.95 1.12
C GLN A 495 18.62 -14.32 0.12
N ARG A 496 17.30 -14.49 0.28
CA ARG A 496 16.26 -13.91 -0.58
C ARG A 496 15.77 -12.53 -0.13
N LEU A 497 16.15 -12.08 1.07
CA LEU A 497 15.59 -10.88 1.70
C LEU A 497 16.66 -9.80 1.84
N ARG A 498 16.88 -9.02 0.77
CA ARG A 498 17.72 -7.80 0.78
C ARG A 498 16.85 -6.54 0.97
N THR A 499 15.95 -6.56 1.95
CA THR A 499 15.02 -5.44 2.22
C THR A 499 15.12 -5.04 3.69
N SER A 500 14.69 -3.82 4.05
CA SER A 500 14.63 -3.40 5.47
C SER A 500 13.65 -4.28 6.24
N PHE A 501 13.83 -4.44 7.55
CA PHE A 501 12.91 -5.25 8.35
C PHE A 501 11.49 -4.68 8.30
N GLU A 502 11.34 -3.36 8.21
CA GLU A 502 10.05 -2.70 8.01
C GLU A 502 9.35 -3.14 6.71
N SER A 503 10.11 -3.35 5.63
CA SER A 503 9.59 -3.88 4.36
C SER A 503 9.35 -5.39 4.41
N PHE A 504 10.03 -6.08 5.34
CA PHE A 504 9.86 -7.52 5.56
C PHE A 504 8.59 -7.84 6.35
N LEU A 505 8.11 -6.96 7.22
CA LEU A 505 6.91 -7.22 8.03
C LEU A 505 5.63 -7.51 7.20
N PRO A 506 5.30 -6.74 6.14
CA PRO A 506 4.17 -7.06 5.27
C PRO A 506 4.35 -8.39 4.51
N ILE A 507 5.58 -8.73 4.14
CA ILE A 507 5.91 -10.00 3.47
C ILE A 507 5.72 -11.16 4.45
N LEU A 508 6.27 -11.05 5.66
CA LEU A 508 6.09 -12.03 6.74
C LEU A 508 4.61 -12.33 6.97
N LEU A 509 3.80 -11.28 7.08
CA LEU A 509 2.36 -11.41 7.29
C LEU A 509 1.64 -12.05 6.11
N THR A 510 1.87 -11.56 4.88
CA THR A 510 1.14 -11.98 3.67
C THR A 510 1.54 -13.39 3.24
N GLU A 511 2.83 -13.70 3.23
CA GLU A 511 3.35 -15.00 2.81
C GLU A 511 2.98 -16.12 3.79
N SER A 512 3.11 -15.85 5.09
CA SER A 512 2.69 -16.80 6.13
C SER A 512 1.19 -17.08 6.04
N ALA A 513 0.38 -16.04 5.80
CA ALA A 513 -1.06 -16.18 5.56
C ALA A 513 -1.35 -17.04 4.33
N GLN A 514 -0.63 -16.83 3.23
CA GLN A 514 -0.84 -17.57 1.98
C GLN A 514 -0.40 -19.04 2.10
N ILE A 515 0.72 -19.32 2.79
CA ILE A 515 1.20 -20.69 3.02
C ILE A 515 0.16 -21.49 3.83
N LEU A 516 -0.42 -20.89 4.87
CA LEU A 516 -1.44 -21.54 5.71
C LEU A 516 -2.86 -21.46 5.10
N GLY A 517 -3.06 -20.56 4.14
CA GLY A 517 -4.37 -20.20 3.59
C GLY A 517 -5.30 -19.57 4.62
N ALA A 518 -4.76 -18.69 5.46
CA ALA A 518 -5.54 -17.90 6.40
C ALA A 518 -6.26 -16.75 5.68
N GLU A 519 -7.47 -16.41 6.13
CA GLU A 519 -8.29 -15.34 5.55
C GLU A 519 -7.92 -13.96 6.13
N HIS A 520 -7.47 -13.95 7.39
CA HIS A 520 -7.09 -12.75 8.11
C HIS A 520 -5.81 -12.99 8.90
N SER A 521 -4.92 -12.00 8.93
CA SER A 521 -3.67 -12.08 9.65
C SER A 521 -3.31 -10.76 10.31
N CYS A 522 -2.76 -10.83 11.52
CA CYS A 522 -2.29 -9.68 12.28
C CYS A 522 -0.93 -9.98 12.92
N LEU A 523 -0.11 -8.94 13.02
CA LEU A 523 1.23 -8.99 13.61
C LEU A 523 1.32 -8.00 14.76
N PHE A 524 1.78 -8.49 15.91
CA PHE A 524 2.04 -7.71 17.10
C PHE A 524 3.53 -7.77 17.47
N LEU A 525 3.97 -6.77 18.23
CA LEU A 525 5.30 -6.71 18.81
C LEU A 525 5.20 -6.42 20.29
N GLN A 526 5.93 -7.23 21.06
CA GLN A 526 6.31 -6.92 22.42
C GLN A 526 7.81 -6.64 22.47
N SER A 527 8.18 -5.35 22.51
CA SER A 527 9.59 -4.95 22.42
C SER A 527 10.44 -5.41 23.61
N HIS A 528 9.84 -5.55 24.79
CA HIS A 528 10.45 -6.09 26.00
C HIS A 528 9.35 -6.62 26.94
N PRO A 529 9.64 -7.50 27.92
CA PRO A 529 8.60 -8.20 28.69
C PRO A 529 7.58 -7.32 29.42
N SER A 530 7.94 -6.07 29.77
CA SER A 530 7.04 -5.09 30.39
C SER A 530 6.44 -4.08 29.42
N ALA A 531 6.77 -4.16 28.13
CA ALA A 531 6.19 -3.29 27.11
C ALA A 531 4.74 -3.69 26.84
N PRO A 532 3.83 -2.72 26.63
CA PRO A 532 2.51 -3.04 26.09
C PRO A 532 2.66 -3.69 24.72
N LEU A 533 1.78 -4.66 24.43
CA LEU A 533 1.70 -5.25 23.10
C LEU A 533 1.28 -4.16 22.10
N ARG A 534 2.01 -4.04 20.99
CA ARG A 534 1.68 -3.08 19.93
C ARG A 534 1.39 -3.83 18.64
N GLN A 535 0.20 -3.60 18.07
CA GLN A 535 -0.09 -4.07 16.72
C GLN A 535 0.77 -3.31 15.70
N LEU A 536 1.50 -4.05 14.88
CA LEU A 536 2.36 -3.50 13.82
C LEU A 536 1.67 -3.49 12.46
N ALA A 537 0.91 -4.55 12.15
CA ALA A 537 0.25 -4.69 10.87
C ALA A 537 -1.00 -5.59 10.99
N SER A 538 -1.99 -5.34 10.13
CA SER A 538 -3.13 -6.23 9.89
C SER A 538 -3.46 -6.28 8.42
N GLN A 539 -3.98 -7.41 7.96
CA GLN A 539 -4.48 -7.59 6.61
C GLN A 539 -5.96 -7.13 6.55
N ASP A 540 -6.21 -5.92 6.05
CA ASP A 540 -7.56 -5.41 5.81
C ASP A 540 -8.10 -6.01 4.50
N SER A 541 -8.83 -7.12 4.61
CA SER A 541 -9.65 -7.57 3.48
C SER A 541 -10.96 -6.76 3.49
N SER A 542 -11.18 -5.99 2.42
CA SER A 542 -12.44 -5.30 2.10
C SER A 542 -13.60 -6.27 1.74
N ALA A 543 -13.50 -7.55 2.14
CA ALA A 543 -14.47 -8.61 1.88
C ALA A 543 -15.03 -9.26 3.16
N VAL A 544 -15.08 -8.53 4.29
CA VAL A 544 -15.76 -9.04 5.50
C VAL A 544 -17.23 -8.63 5.48
N GLY A 545 -18.11 -9.59 5.23
CA GLY A 545 -19.52 -9.47 5.61
C GLY A 545 -19.64 -9.28 7.14
N PRO A 546 -20.75 -8.72 7.64
CA PRO A 546 -20.91 -8.27 9.04
C PRO A 546 -20.87 -9.36 10.12
N GLU A 547 -20.41 -10.59 9.82
CA GLU A 547 -20.50 -11.77 10.68
C GLU A 547 -19.16 -12.21 11.31
N LEU A 548 -18.02 -11.64 10.91
CA LEU A 548 -16.71 -11.88 11.53
C LEU A 548 -16.25 -10.63 12.28
N SER A 549 -16.84 -10.36 13.43
CA SER A 549 -16.30 -9.39 14.38
C SER A 549 -14.96 -9.92 14.90
N ILE A 550 -13.87 -9.19 14.65
CA ILE A 550 -12.58 -9.41 15.31
C ILE A 550 -12.85 -9.47 16.82
N PRO A 551 -12.51 -10.57 17.52
CA PRO A 551 -12.82 -10.69 18.94
C PRO A 551 -12.15 -9.55 19.72
N SER A 552 -12.88 -8.92 20.65
CA SER A 552 -12.32 -7.94 21.59
C SER A 552 -11.21 -8.52 22.49
N THR A 553 -11.00 -9.83 22.42
CA THR A 553 -9.99 -10.63 23.14
C THR A 553 -8.72 -10.88 22.32
N LEU A 554 -8.59 -10.38 21.08
CA LEU A 554 -7.44 -10.68 20.23
C LEU A 554 -6.11 -10.12 20.79
N ASP A 555 -6.15 -8.94 21.42
CA ASP A 555 -4.98 -8.39 22.14
C ASP A 555 -4.60 -9.24 23.36
N GLU A 556 -5.58 -9.82 24.05
CA GLU A 556 -5.35 -10.73 25.20
C GLU A 556 -4.74 -12.05 24.72
N ILE A 557 -5.28 -12.61 23.64
CA ILE A 557 -4.76 -13.82 22.99
C ILE A 557 -3.33 -13.59 22.49
N ALA A 558 -3.08 -12.47 21.82
CA ALA A 558 -1.74 -12.11 21.37
C ALA A 558 -0.78 -11.89 22.55
N GLY A 559 -1.28 -11.37 23.67
CA GLY A 559 -0.56 -11.29 24.94
C GLY A 559 -0.11 -12.67 25.47
N ILE A 560 -1.01 -13.66 25.45
CA ILE A 560 -0.70 -15.04 25.86
C ILE A 560 0.37 -15.66 24.94
N VAL A 561 0.23 -15.47 23.63
CA VAL A 561 1.20 -15.99 22.66
C VAL A 561 2.58 -15.31 22.81
N ALA A 562 2.60 -14.02 23.20
CA ALA A 562 3.84 -13.28 23.46
C ALA A 562 4.69 -13.86 24.61
N GLU A 563 4.09 -14.66 25.51
CA GLU A 563 4.81 -15.40 26.55
C GLU A 563 5.69 -16.52 25.98
N GLY A 564 5.59 -16.79 24.67
CA GLY A 564 6.47 -17.69 23.92
C GLY A 564 5.87 -19.05 23.60
N SER A 565 4.58 -19.26 23.88
CA SER A 565 3.86 -20.51 23.57
C SER A 565 2.92 -20.31 22.37
N PRO A 566 2.99 -21.17 21.33
CA PRO A 566 2.00 -21.14 20.26
C PRO A 566 0.62 -21.52 20.80
N LEU A 567 -0.42 -20.98 20.17
CA LEU A 567 -1.80 -21.21 20.57
C LEU A 567 -2.63 -21.57 19.35
N LEU A 568 -3.42 -22.63 19.45
CA LEU A 568 -4.40 -22.99 18.43
C LEU A 568 -5.80 -23.03 19.07
N LEU A 569 -6.69 -22.14 18.63
CA LEU A 569 -8.08 -22.11 19.06
C LEU A 569 -8.98 -22.52 17.90
N ASP A 570 -9.75 -23.59 18.09
CA ASP A 570 -10.82 -23.96 17.18
C ASP A 570 -12.15 -23.42 17.73
N ASN A 571 -13.04 -22.95 16.86
CA ASN A 571 -14.43 -22.62 17.16
C ASN A 571 -14.69 -21.25 17.86
N LEU A 572 -14.06 -20.17 17.38
CA LEU A 572 -14.28 -18.79 17.89
C LEU A 572 -15.64 -18.16 17.52
N GLY A 573 -16.50 -18.85 16.76
CA GLY A 573 -17.79 -18.36 16.28
C GLY A 573 -18.95 -18.66 17.24
N GLY A 574 -19.36 -17.66 18.03
CA GLY A 574 -20.62 -17.69 18.76
C GLY A 574 -21.82 -17.51 17.83
N GLY A 575 -22.67 -18.54 17.71
CA GLY A 575 -24.08 -18.41 17.26
C GLY A 575 -24.43 -18.73 15.80
N SER A 576 -23.51 -18.64 14.82
CA SER A 576 -23.84 -18.79 13.38
C SER A 576 -23.35 -20.10 12.70
N GLY A 577 -22.67 -20.99 13.43
CA GLY A 577 -22.26 -22.30 12.88
C GLY A 577 -21.04 -22.30 11.94
N ALA A 578 -20.44 -21.14 11.65
CA ALA A 578 -19.15 -21.05 10.96
C ALA A 578 -17.99 -21.29 11.95
N ARG A 579 -17.22 -22.37 11.74
CA ARG A 579 -16.01 -22.69 12.52
C ARG A 579 -14.85 -21.81 12.07
N VAL A 580 -14.43 -20.88 12.93
CA VAL A 580 -13.24 -20.05 12.73
C VAL A 580 -12.11 -20.58 13.60
N ILE A 581 -10.96 -20.86 12.98
CA ILE A 581 -9.73 -21.25 13.68
C ILE A 581 -8.87 -20.00 13.85
N LEU A 582 -8.17 -19.90 14.97
CA LEU A 582 -7.08 -18.95 15.20
C LEU A 582 -5.80 -19.71 15.53
N ALA A 583 -4.73 -19.40 14.78
CA ALA A 583 -3.39 -19.90 15.02
C ALA A 583 -2.47 -18.74 15.42
N GLY A 584 -1.98 -18.75 16.65
CA GLY A 584 -1.01 -17.81 17.20
C GLY A 584 0.39 -18.41 17.19
N ILE A 585 1.32 -17.72 16.53
CA ILE A 585 2.70 -18.14 16.33
C ILE A 585 3.64 -17.14 17.00
N PRO A 586 4.38 -17.54 18.06
CA PRO A 586 5.40 -16.71 18.66
C PRO A 586 6.69 -16.78 17.84
N VAL A 587 7.20 -15.61 17.47
CA VAL A 587 8.43 -15.43 16.71
C VAL A 587 9.42 -14.67 17.60
N ASP A 588 10.19 -15.44 18.37
CA ASP A 588 11.12 -14.92 19.37
C ASP A 588 12.41 -14.41 18.71
N CYS A 589 12.54 -13.09 18.58
CA CYS A 589 13.67 -12.42 17.95
C CYS A 589 14.55 -11.70 18.97
N ARG A 590 14.58 -12.14 20.24
CA ARG A 590 15.35 -11.43 21.28
C ARG A 590 16.83 -11.28 20.90
N PRO A 591 17.43 -10.09 21.09
CA PRO A 591 16.95 -8.98 21.92
C PRO A 591 15.98 -8.00 21.24
N TYR A 592 15.56 -8.23 20.00
CA TYR A 592 14.73 -7.30 19.21
C TYR A 592 13.22 -7.34 19.51
N GLY A 593 12.83 -8.03 20.58
CA GLY A 593 11.43 -8.25 20.98
C GLY A 593 10.86 -9.58 20.50
N ILE A 594 9.65 -9.87 20.94
CA ILE A 594 8.86 -11.04 20.53
C ILE A 594 7.79 -10.54 19.57
N TYR A 595 7.79 -11.11 18.36
CA TYR A 595 6.76 -10.85 17.37
C TYR A 595 5.69 -11.93 17.50
N VAL A 596 4.42 -11.54 17.45
CA VAL A 596 3.29 -12.46 17.58
C VAL A 596 2.48 -12.39 16.29
N LEU A 597 2.48 -13.49 15.56
CA LEU A 597 1.75 -13.62 14.31
C LEU A 597 0.47 -14.41 14.56
N CYS A 598 -0.67 -13.78 14.30
CA CYS A 598 -1.98 -14.39 14.48
C CYS A 598 -2.67 -14.56 13.12
N HIS A 599 -3.01 -15.79 12.79
CA HIS A 599 -3.74 -16.16 11.57
C HIS A 599 -5.14 -16.65 11.93
N MET A 600 -6.15 -16.19 11.19
CA MET A 600 -7.55 -16.53 11.42
C MET A 600 -8.24 -16.91 10.11
N GLY A 601 -9.19 -17.84 10.18
CA GLY A 601 -10.04 -18.22 9.06
C GLY A 601 -10.43 -19.69 9.07
N SER A 602 -10.92 -20.17 7.93
CA SER A 602 -11.23 -21.59 7.76
C SER A 602 -9.99 -22.47 7.56
N PHE A 603 -8.86 -21.87 7.15
CA PHE A 603 -7.62 -22.52 6.69
C PHE A 603 -7.87 -23.51 5.53
N ARG A 604 -6.84 -23.81 4.74
CA ARG A 604 -6.99 -24.79 3.64
C ARG A 604 -7.34 -26.17 4.20
N GLU A 605 -8.29 -26.87 3.56
CA GLU A 605 -8.76 -28.19 4.02
C GLU A 605 -7.62 -29.21 4.15
N GLU A 606 -6.58 -29.09 3.32
CA GLU A 606 -5.42 -29.98 3.36
C GLU A 606 -4.47 -29.68 4.54
N ILE A 607 -4.45 -28.43 5.03
CA ILE A 607 -3.54 -27.96 6.09
C ILE A 607 -4.18 -28.11 7.47
N ARG A 608 -5.49 -27.87 7.56
CA ARG A 608 -6.27 -27.91 8.79
C ARG A 608 -5.99 -29.14 9.69
N PRO A 609 -5.99 -30.40 9.20
CA PRO A 609 -5.78 -31.56 10.07
C PRO A 609 -4.36 -31.65 10.66
N MET A 610 -3.43 -30.82 10.19
CA MET A 610 -2.02 -30.85 10.54
C MET A 610 -1.63 -29.68 11.45
N LEU A 611 -2.51 -28.67 11.57
CA LEU A 611 -2.30 -27.56 12.48
C LEU A 611 -2.25 -28.09 13.91
N SER A 612 -1.06 -28.04 14.50
CA SER A 612 -0.77 -28.39 15.87
C SER A 612 0.11 -27.31 16.48
N GLU A 613 0.05 -27.15 17.81
CA GLU A 613 0.93 -26.22 18.51
C GLU A 613 2.42 -26.54 18.26
N ASP A 614 2.78 -27.81 18.06
CA ASP A 614 4.14 -28.23 17.73
C ASP A 614 4.58 -27.74 16.34
N LEU A 615 3.71 -27.88 15.34
CA LEU A 615 3.96 -27.37 13.99
C LEU A 615 4.08 -25.83 14.01
N LEU A 616 3.18 -25.14 14.71
CA LEU A 616 3.24 -23.68 14.87
C LEU A 616 4.53 -23.24 15.58
N ARG A 617 5.00 -24.00 16.57
CA ARG A 617 6.29 -23.75 17.25
C ARG A 617 7.47 -23.85 16.28
N ASP A 618 7.49 -24.88 15.44
CA ASP A 618 8.57 -25.10 14.49
C ASP A 618 8.55 -24.06 13.35
N ILE A 619 7.37 -23.63 12.92
CA ILE A 619 7.20 -22.46 12.05
C ILE A 619 7.78 -21.21 12.72
N GLY A 620 7.38 -20.94 13.98
CA GLY A 620 7.88 -19.79 14.75
C GLY A 620 9.40 -19.76 14.87
N ARG A 621 10.06 -20.91 15.04
CA ARG A 621 11.52 -21.04 15.05
C ARG A 621 12.17 -20.71 13.70
N ILE A 622 11.58 -21.19 12.61
CA ILE A 622 12.07 -20.87 11.25
C ILE A 622 11.98 -19.37 11.00
N LEU A 623 10.81 -18.80 11.29
CA LEU A 623 10.57 -17.36 11.15
C LEU A 623 11.49 -16.55 12.06
N ALA A 624 11.71 -16.99 13.30
CA ALA A 624 12.59 -16.31 14.24
C ALA A 624 14.01 -16.20 13.72
N TRP A 625 14.55 -17.28 13.14
CA TRP A 625 15.86 -17.25 12.52
C TRP A 625 15.91 -16.26 11.34
N SER A 626 14.89 -16.26 10.49
CA SER A 626 14.78 -15.35 9.34
C SER A 626 14.65 -13.88 9.76
N CYS A 627 13.72 -13.58 10.66
CA CYS A 627 13.51 -12.25 11.23
C CYS A 627 14.78 -11.75 11.92
N THR A 628 15.42 -12.59 12.75
CA THR A 628 16.66 -12.23 13.43
C THR A 628 17.77 -11.98 12.43
N THR A 629 17.91 -12.79 11.38
CA THR A 629 18.95 -12.56 10.35
C THR A 629 18.69 -11.28 9.56
N VAL A 630 17.43 -10.94 9.23
CA VAL A 630 17.10 -9.67 8.57
C VAL A 630 17.34 -8.49 9.51
N LEU A 631 16.94 -8.59 10.78
CA LEU A 631 17.20 -7.58 11.82
C LEU A 631 18.70 -7.38 12.06
N GLU A 632 19.47 -8.45 12.13
CA GLU A 632 20.92 -8.42 12.27
C GLU A 632 21.59 -7.90 11.00
N THR A 633 21.08 -8.24 9.82
CA THR A 633 21.59 -7.71 8.53
C THR A 633 21.25 -6.24 8.40
N GLU A 634 20.05 -5.80 8.76
CA GLU A 634 19.69 -4.39 8.78
C GLU A 634 20.47 -3.63 9.84
N GLN A 635 20.69 -4.19 11.03
CA GLN A 635 21.59 -3.60 12.01
C GLN A 635 23.03 -3.62 11.54
N SER A 636 23.45 -4.65 10.82
CA SER A 636 24.76 -4.76 10.18
C SER A 636 24.89 -3.79 9.03
N VAL A 637 23.84 -3.48 8.28
CA VAL A 637 23.81 -2.49 7.20
C VAL A 637 23.62 -1.10 7.79
N LEU A 638 22.98 -0.90 8.93
CA LEU A 638 23.01 0.37 9.66
C LEU A 638 24.38 0.58 10.32
N ARG A 639 25.09 -0.50 10.66
CA ARG A 639 26.48 -0.51 11.15
C ARG A 639 27.53 -0.41 10.05
N ASN A 640 27.27 -0.98 8.87
CA ASN A 640 28.18 -1.15 7.73
C ASN A 640 27.66 -0.45 6.46
N ALA A 641 26.60 0.35 6.54
CA ALA A 641 26.11 1.14 5.40
C ALA A 641 27.31 1.95 4.93
N PRO A 642 27.64 1.89 3.64
CA PRO A 642 28.51 2.90 3.10
C PRO A 642 27.84 4.24 3.39
N LEU A 643 28.49 5.04 4.23
CA LEU A 643 28.18 6.45 4.32
C LEU A 643 28.18 6.99 2.89
N PRO A 644 27.21 7.86 2.52
CA PRO A 644 27.23 8.51 1.21
C PRO A 644 28.64 9.01 0.95
N GLU A 645 29.20 8.69 -0.23
CA GLU A 645 30.58 8.97 -0.63
C GLU A 645 31.04 10.33 -0.07
N GLY A 646 31.88 10.27 0.97
CA GLY A 646 32.32 11.44 1.74
C GLY A 646 32.31 11.25 3.25
N HIS A 647 33.46 10.80 3.79
CA HIS A 647 33.95 10.96 5.17
C HIS A 647 33.38 10.10 6.31
N GLN A 648 34.25 9.21 6.80
CA GLN A 648 34.59 9.13 8.23
C GLN A 648 36.12 9.07 8.43
N GLU A 649 36.85 9.97 7.74
CA GLU A 649 38.13 10.38 8.29
C GLU A 649 37.83 11.28 9.50
N LEU A 650 38.38 10.94 10.67
CA LEU A 650 38.46 11.88 11.79
C LEU A 650 39.04 13.19 11.25
N VAL A 651 38.19 14.23 11.15
CA VAL A 651 38.60 15.53 10.63
C VAL A 651 39.68 16.09 11.55
N CYS A 652 40.90 16.17 11.03
CA CYS A 652 42.11 16.50 11.78
C CYS A 652 43.06 17.35 10.93
N ALA A 653 43.08 18.65 11.20
CA ALA A 653 43.98 19.63 10.64
C ALA A 653 45.05 20.12 11.64
N SER A 654 44.78 20.05 12.95
CA SER A 654 45.70 20.51 14.00
C SER A 654 46.87 19.53 14.21
N PRO A 655 48.11 20.02 14.38
CA PRO A 655 49.25 19.16 14.70
C PRO A 655 49.11 18.45 16.05
N GLU A 656 48.42 19.06 17.02
CA GLU A 656 48.15 18.50 18.34
C GLU A 656 47.26 17.25 18.24
N MET A 657 46.17 17.33 17.48
CA MET A 657 45.27 16.18 17.29
C MET A 657 45.92 15.09 16.44
N ARG A 658 46.78 15.44 15.46
CA ARG A 658 47.52 14.44 14.68
C ARG A 658 48.45 13.60 15.55
N ARG A 659 49.28 14.24 16.38
CA ARG A 659 50.17 13.54 17.32
C ARG A 659 49.37 12.63 18.26
N PHE A 660 48.24 13.11 18.77
CA PHE A 660 47.36 12.31 19.61
C PHE A 660 46.77 11.09 18.87
N LEU A 661 46.42 11.23 17.58
CA LEU A 661 45.95 10.11 16.76
C LEU A 661 47.06 9.11 16.45
N GLU A 662 48.30 9.56 16.25
CA GLU A 662 49.48 8.69 16.09
C GLU A 662 49.74 7.86 17.37
N ASP A 663 49.63 8.50 18.54
CA ASP A 663 49.72 7.80 19.83
C ASP A 663 48.60 6.75 19.96
N ILE A 664 47.36 7.11 19.60
CA ILE A 664 46.21 6.18 19.58
C ILE A 664 46.48 4.99 18.67
N ASP A 665 46.92 5.23 17.43
CA ASP A 665 47.13 4.17 16.44
C ASP A 665 48.24 3.22 16.90
N THR A 666 49.29 3.77 17.54
CA THR A 666 50.39 2.98 18.13
C THR A 666 49.89 2.07 19.25
N VAL A 667 49.09 2.61 20.19
CA VAL A 667 48.58 1.81 21.31
C VAL A 667 47.43 0.90 20.89
N ALA A 668 46.73 1.19 19.78
CA ALA A 668 45.62 0.40 19.29
C ALA A 668 46.03 -1.03 18.90
N GLY A 669 47.28 -1.29 18.51
CA GLY A 669 47.77 -2.64 18.23
C GLY A 669 47.98 -3.53 19.47
N THR A 670 47.82 -3.00 20.69
CA THR A 670 48.10 -3.72 21.94
C THR A 670 46.84 -4.22 22.64
N ASP A 671 46.97 -5.19 23.55
CA ASP A 671 45.88 -5.65 24.43
C ASP A 671 45.73 -4.84 25.72
N ALA A 672 46.56 -3.79 25.89
CA ALA A 672 46.52 -2.94 27.08
C ALA A 672 45.19 -2.17 27.18
N SER A 673 44.75 -1.94 28.43
CA SER A 673 43.58 -1.10 28.69
C SER A 673 43.93 0.37 28.49
N ILE A 674 43.03 1.11 27.85
CA ILE A 674 43.23 2.53 27.55
C ILE A 674 42.21 3.35 28.33
N LEU A 675 42.69 4.38 29.04
CA LEU A 675 41.87 5.40 29.66
C LEU A 675 41.97 6.71 28.87
N LEU A 676 40.86 7.10 28.24
CA LEU A 676 40.67 8.35 27.52
C LEU A 676 40.13 9.42 28.48
N ASN A 677 40.92 10.47 28.73
CA ASN A 677 40.52 11.57 29.59
C ASN A 677 40.36 12.86 28.79
N GLY A 678 39.17 13.43 28.78
CA GLY A 678 38.92 14.69 28.08
C GLY A 678 37.51 15.22 28.31
N GLU A 679 37.32 16.52 28.11
CA GLU A 679 36.07 17.23 28.36
C GLU A 679 34.85 16.60 27.64
N SER A 680 33.65 16.97 28.08
CA SER A 680 32.44 16.54 27.38
C SER A 680 32.44 17.08 25.94
N GLY A 681 32.06 16.25 24.97
CA GLY A 681 31.97 16.66 23.57
C GLY A 681 33.27 16.67 22.76
N VAL A 682 34.41 16.20 23.28
CA VAL A 682 35.68 16.16 22.51
C VAL A 682 35.78 15.03 21.47
N GLY A 683 34.84 14.08 21.48
CA GLY A 683 34.82 12.94 20.54
C GLY A 683 35.30 11.60 21.12
N LYS A 684 35.15 11.35 22.43
CA LYS A 684 35.63 10.14 23.12
C LYS A 684 35.14 8.83 22.49
N GLU A 685 33.88 8.76 22.10
CA GLU A 685 33.29 7.58 21.46
C GLU A 685 33.89 7.30 20.06
N MET A 686 34.14 8.36 19.27
CA MET A 686 34.79 8.23 17.96
C MET A 686 36.23 7.70 18.09
N LEU A 687 36.93 8.11 19.14
CA LEU A 687 38.27 7.63 19.44
C LEU A 687 38.28 6.17 19.90
N ALA A 688 37.31 5.77 20.73
CA ALA A 688 37.13 4.36 21.13
C ALA A 688 36.84 3.45 19.92
N ARG A 689 36.06 3.95 18.95
CA ARG A 689 35.82 3.27 17.67
C ARG A 689 37.09 3.12 16.85
N ARG A 690 37.89 4.18 16.69
CA ARG A 690 39.19 4.12 16.00
C ARG A 690 40.13 3.09 16.66
N ILE A 691 40.21 3.10 17.99
CA ILE A 691 41.03 2.13 18.74
C ILE A 691 40.57 0.70 18.44
N HIS A 692 39.25 0.45 18.39
CA HIS A 692 38.72 -0.86 18.06
C HIS A 692 39.06 -1.28 16.62
N GLU A 693 38.83 -0.41 15.64
CA GLU A 693 39.12 -0.68 14.22
C GLU A 693 40.61 -0.95 13.97
N LYS A 694 41.49 -0.16 14.61
CA LYS A 694 42.94 -0.30 14.49
C LYS A 694 43.51 -1.47 15.31
N SER A 695 42.72 -2.09 16.18
CA SER A 695 43.16 -3.24 16.99
C SER A 695 43.12 -4.59 16.28
N GLY A 696 42.43 -4.69 15.15
CA GLY A 696 42.29 -5.96 14.41
C GLY A 696 41.43 -7.03 15.10
N ARG A 697 40.73 -6.68 16.18
CA ARG A 697 39.82 -7.60 16.90
C ARG A 697 38.57 -7.90 16.08
N SER A 698 38.16 -9.16 16.03
CA SER A 698 37.03 -9.65 15.23
C SER A 698 35.67 -9.56 15.93
N GLY A 699 35.65 -9.47 17.26
CA GLY A 699 34.42 -9.25 18.02
C GLY A 699 33.93 -7.81 17.94
N ARG A 700 32.77 -7.52 18.52
CA ARG A 700 32.13 -6.19 18.40
C ARG A 700 32.67 -5.17 19.42
N LEU A 701 32.60 -3.89 19.08
CA LEU A 701 32.66 -2.80 20.06
C LEU A 701 31.33 -2.74 20.84
N VAL A 702 31.39 -2.98 22.15
CA VAL A 702 30.26 -2.80 23.07
C VAL A 702 30.51 -1.52 23.86
N THR A 703 29.63 -0.54 23.70
CA THR A 703 29.70 0.75 24.40
C THR A 703 28.71 0.74 25.57
N ILE A 704 29.18 1.17 26.74
CA ILE A 704 28.39 1.24 27.97
C ILE A 704 28.64 2.60 28.59
N ASN A 705 27.58 3.41 28.73
CA ASN A 705 27.66 4.66 29.48
C ASN A 705 27.30 4.40 30.95
N MET A 706 28.26 4.57 31.84
CA MET A 706 28.10 4.31 33.27
C MET A 706 27.14 5.27 33.96
N ALA A 707 26.94 6.50 33.45
CA ALA A 707 25.98 7.45 34.00
C ALA A 707 24.52 7.07 33.71
N SER A 708 24.28 6.26 32.66
CA SER A 708 22.93 5.84 32.26
C SER A 708 22.46 4.55 32.94
N LEU A 709 23.38 3.81 33.58
CA LEU A 709 23.08 2.54 34.24
C LEU A 709 22.70 2.76 35.70
N GLN A 710 21.49 2.34 36.07
CA GLN A 710 21.07 2.31 37.47
C GLN A 710 21.81 1.20 38.23
N ASP A 711 22.27 1.50 39.45
CA ASP A 711 23.02 0.58 40.30
C ASP A 711 22.30 -0.77 40.52
N ASP A 712 20.98 -0.73 40.72
CA ASP A 712 20.17 -1.92 40.98
C ASP A 712 20.01 -2.82 39.75
N LEU A 713 20.13 -2.26 38.54
CA LEU A 713 20.03 -2.98 37.27
C LEU A 713 21.41 -3.38 36.72
N PHE A 714 22.50 -2.83 37.26
CA PHE A 714 23.85 -3.09 36.78
C PHE A 714 24.14 -4.59 36.68
N GLU A 715 23.79 -5.37 37.69
CA GLU A 715 24.14 -6.80 37.73
C GLU A 715 23.41 -7.60 36.64
N SER A 716 22.12 -7.35 36.47
CA SER A 716 21.29 -8.02 35.46
C SER A 716 21.63 -7.58 34.03
N GLU A 717 21.93 -6.29 33.82
CA GLU A 717 22.27 -5.76 32.50
C GLU A 717 23.72 -6.07 32.10
N PHE A 718 24.67 -5.85 33.00
CA PHE A 718 26.09 -5.99 32.72
C PHE A 718 26.51 -7.47 32.67
N PHE A 719 26.10 -8.29 33.65
CA PHE A 719 26.45 -9.71 33.72
C PHE A 719 25.41 -10.64 33.12
N GLY A 720 24.18 -10.18 32.87
CA GLY A 720 23.09 -11.06 32.47
C GLY A 720 22.51 -11.82 33.65
N HIS A 721 21.40 -12.52 33.43
CA HIS A 721 20.71 -13.27 34.47
C HIS A 721 20.15 -14.58 33.95
N GLU A 722 20.04 -15.57 34.83
CA GLU A 722 19.35 -16.83 34.54
C GLU A 722 17.86 -16.73 34.89
N LYS A 723 17.05 -17.62 34.30
CA LYS A 723 15.61 -17.69 34.57
C LYS A 723 15.37 -17.96 36.06
N GLY A 724 14.48 -17.16 36.67
CA GLY A 724 14.11 -17.29 38.09
C GLY A 724 15.10 -16.68 39.09
N SER A 725 16.10 -15.93 38.63
CA SER A 725 17.12 -15.32 39.49
C SER A 725 16.62 -14.18 40.38
N PHE A 726 15.53 -13.51 40.02
CA PHE A 726 14.80 -12.53 40.84
C PHE A 726 13.34 -12.45 40.40
N THR A 727 12.49 -11.78 41.20
CA THR A 727 11.07 -11.55 40.88
C THR A 727 10.94 -10.73 39.60
N GLY A 728 10.49 -11.36 38.50
CA GLY A 728 10.42 -10.77 37.16
C GLY A 728 11.41 -11.37 36.14
N ALA A 729 12.34 -12.22 36.55
CA ALA A 729 13.28 -12.92 35.65
C ALA A 729 12.61 -14.12 34.95
N ILE A 730 11.64 -13.86 34.07
CA ILE A 730 10.82 -14.87 33.37
C ILE A 730 11.67 -15.70 32.37
N SER A 731 12.78 -15.14 31.89
CA SER A 731 13.71 -15.78 30.96
C SER A 731 15.16 -15.38 31.26
N SER A 732 16.13 -16.17 30.81
CA SER A 732 17.55 -15.82 30.89
C SER A 732 17.91 -14.68 29.92
N LYS A 733 18.80 -13.78 30.33
CA LYS A 733 19.31 -12.66 29.53
C LYS A 733 20.85 -12.69 29.48
N ILE A 734 21.41 -12.51 28.29
CA ILE A 734 22.86 -12.40 28.06
C ILE A 734 23.34 -11.02 28.53
N GLY A 735 24.44 -10.96 29.28
CA GLY A 735 24.99 -9.70 29.79
C GLY A 735 25.71 -8.85 28.73
N LEU A 736 25.75 -7.53 28.94
CA LEU A 736 26.51 -6.60 28.07
C LEU A 736 28.00 -6.95 27.99
N VAL A 737 28.58 -7.54 29.03
CA VAL A 737 29.98 -7.97 28.97
C VAL A 737 30.17 -9.17 28.04
N GLU A 738 29.26 -10.17 28.04
CA GLU A 738 29.29 -11.37 27.18
C GLU A 738 29.34 -11.01 25.70
N LEU A 739 28.62 -9.95 25.39
CA LEU A 739 28.51 -9.39 24.08
C LEU A 739 29.83 -8.79 23.55
N ALA A 740 30.81 -8.51 24.41
CA ALA A 740 32.12 -8.00 24.03
C ALA A 740 33.15 -9.10 23.73
N GLU A 741 32.72 -10.37 23.64
CA GLU A 741 33.58 -11.52 23.36
C GLU A 741 34.39 -11.30 22.08
N ASN A 742 35.71 -11.51 22.19
CA ASN A 742 36.74 -11.26 21.18
C ASN A 742 36.74 -9.82 20.61
N GLY A 743 36.03 -8.89 21.24
CA GLY A 743 35.85 -7.50 20.82
C GLY A 743 36.45 -6.49 21.79
N THR A 744 35.83 -5.31 21.86
CA THR A 744 36.24 -4.21 22.74
C THR A 744 35.07 -3.77 23.62
N LEU A 745 35.27 -3.70 24.93
CA LEU A 745 34.36 -3.11 25.90
C LEU A 745 34.77 -1.66 26.14
N PHE A 746 33.91 -0.72 25.74
CA PHE A 746 34.08 0.70 25.98
C PHE A 746 33.18 1.17 27.13
N LEU A 747 33.79 1.66 28.21
CA LEU A 747 33.10 2.21 29.38
C LEU A 747 33.22 3.74 29.37
N ASP A 748 32.15 4.45 29.00
CA ASP A 748 32.10 5.91 29.06
C ASP A 748 31.63 6.39 30.44
N GLU A 749 32.08 7.60 30.81
CA GLU A 749 31.78 8.26 32.08
C GLU A 749 32.09 7.37 33.31
N LEU A 750 33.24 6.68 33.29
CA LEU A 750 33.62 5.69 34.31
C LEU A 750 33.61 6.24 35.75
N THR A 751 33.80 7.55 35.94
CA THR A 751 33.75 8.19 37.26
C THR A 751 32.36 8.19 37.91
N GLU A 752 31.28 7.99 37.14
CA GLU A 752 29.92 7.95 37.68
C GLU A 752 29.56 6.57 38.27
N ALA A 753 30.44 5.57 38.11
CA ALA A 753 30.23 4.25 38.71
C ALA A 753 30.21 4.33 40.25
N SER A 754 29.16 3.82 40.90
CA SER A 754 29.08 3.77 42.35
C SER A 754 30.16 2.85 42.96
N PRO A 755 30.51 3.00 44.25
CA PRO A 755 31.50 2.13 44.90
C PRO A 755 31.18 0.63 44.80
N ARG A 756 29.89 0.27 44.81
CA ARG A 756 29.42 -1.11 44.63
C ARG A 756 29.67 -1.62 43.22
N VAL A 757 29.37 -0.81 42.21
CA VAL A 757 29.63 -1.14 40.79
C VAL A 757 31.14 -1.23 40.53
N GLN A 758 31.94 -0.31 41.09
CA GLN A 758 33.40 -0.32 40.97
C GLN A 758 34.01 -1.64 41.48
N ALA A 759 33.53 -2.18 42.60
CA ALA A 759 34.00 -3.45 43.13
C ALA A 759 33.71 -4.63 42.19
N LYS A 760 32.54 -4.64 41.54
CA LYS A 760 32.13 -5.70 40.59
C LYS A 760 32.84 -5.58 39.26
N LEU A 761 33.02 -4.36 38.76
CA LEU A 761 33.84 -4.09 37.57
C LEU A 761 35.27 -4.57 37.78
N LEU A 762 35.90 -4.22 38.91
CA LEU A 762 37.26 -4.67 39.22
C LEU A 762 37.39 -6.19 39.10
N ARG A 763 36.46 -6.94 39.66
CA ARG A 763 36.48 -8.41 39.64
C ARG A 763 36.45 -8.96 38.22
N VAL A 764 35.56 -8.47 37.36
CA VAL A 764 35.42 -8.98 35.99
C VAL A 764 36.56 -8.53 35.09
N LEU A 765 37.07 -7.32 35.28
CA LEU A 765 38.28 -6.84 34.59
C LEU A 765 39.54 -7.59 35.04
N GLN A 766 39.55 -8.11 36.27
CA GLN A 766 40.65 -8.90 36.82
C GLN A 766 40.61 -10.37 36.40
N GLU A 767 39.52 -11.04 36.71
CA GLU A 767 39.36 -12.50 36.58
C GLU A 767 39.04 -12.91 35.14
N ARG A 768 38.48 -12.01 34.31
CA ARG A 768 37.94 -12.33 32.97
C ARG A 768 36.88 -13.45 32.97
N THR A 769 36.37 -13.74 34.16
CA THR A 769 35.36 -14.75 34.42
C THR A 769 34.31 -14.15 35.33
N PHE A 770 33.05 -14.48 35.10
CA PHE A 770 31.96 -14.06 35.97
C PHE A 770 30.80 -15.06 35.92
N LEU A 771 29.82 -14.85 36.80
CA LEU A 771 28.56 -15.60 36.83
C LEU A 771 27.42 -14.66 36.46
N ARG A 772 26.46 -15.17 35.68
CA ARG A 772 25.16 -14.51 35.53
C ARG A 772 24.46 -14.45 36.89
N VAL A 773 23.57 -13.46 37.05
CA VAL A 773 22.74 -13.36 38.26
C VAL A 773 21.87 -14.61 38.37
N GLY A 774 21.98 -15.33 39.50
CA GLY A 774 21.33 -16.62 39.75
C GLY A 774 21.92 -17.81 38.97
N GLY A 775 23.00 -17.61 38.21
CA GLY A 775 23.70 -18.66 37.48
C GLY A 775 24.81 -19.32 38.31
N THR A 776 25.01 -20.62 38.11
CA THR A 776 26.08 -21.39 38.76
C THR A 776 27.26 -21.70 37.83
N ARG A 777 27.11 -21.41 36.52
CA ARG A 777 28.12 -21.71 35.50
C ARG A 777 29.05 -20.50 35.27
N PRO A 778 30.37 -20.63 35.50
CA PRO A 778 31.33 -19.57 35.19
C PRO A 778 31.43 -19.35 33.68
N ILE A 779 31.44 -18.08 33.27
CA ILE A 779 31.58 -17.62 31.89
C ILE A 779 32.91 -16.91 31.76
N ASN A 780 33.80 -17.44 30.91
CA ASN A 780 35.08 -16.82 30.59
C ASN A 780 34.92 -15.94 29.36
N ILE A 781 35.47 -14.73 29.40
CA ILE A 781 35.35 -13.76 28.32
C ILE A 781 36.66 -13.05 27.99
N ASN A 782 36.99 -13.01 26.70
CA ASN A 782 38.11 -12.23 26.20
C ASN A 782 37.63 -10.92 25.56
N PHE A 783 38.06 -9.78 26.09
CA PHE A 783 37.75 -8.46 25.51
C PHE A 783 38.87 -7.46 25.76
N ARG A 784 38.95 -6.41 24.95
CA ARG A 784 39.81 -5.26 25.24
C ARG A 784 39.05 -4.21 26.00
N LEU A 785 39.65 -3.61 27.02
CA LEU A 785 39.02 -2.52 27.77
C LEU A 785 39.47 -1.15 27.24
N VAL A 786 38.50 -0.30 26.91
CA VAL A 786 38.70 1.14 26.73
C VAL A 786 37.77 1.85 27.70
N ALA A 787 38.29 2.76 28.51
CA ALA A 787 37.51 3.55 29.45
C ALA A 787 37.62 5.04 29.11
N ALA A 788 36.58 5.81 29.42
CA ALA A 788 36.54 7.24 29.21
C ALA A 788 36.02 8.00 30.43
N SER A 789 36.56 9.19 30.67
CA SER A 789 36.10 10.11 31.71
C SER A 789 36.26 11.57 31.27
N ASN A 790 35.31 12.41 31.70
CA ASN A 790 35.38 13.87 31.62
C ASN A 790 35.94 14.53 32.89
N ARG A 791 36.02 13.80 34.01
CA ARG A 791 36.56 14.25 35.29
C ARG A 791 37.99 13.75 35.51
N HIS A 792 38.79 14.50 36.27
CA HIS A 792 40.13 14.11 36.67
C HIS A 792 40.12 12.87 37.58
N MET A 793 40.37 11.69 37.00
CA MET A 793 40.33 10.40 37.69
C MET A 793 41.23 10.32 38.93
N LYS A 794 42.44 10.91 38.89
CA LYS A 794 43.35 10.94 40.04
C LYS A 794 42.76 11.70 41.23
N GLU A 795 42.03 12.78 40.96
CA GLU A 795 41.39 13.57 42.01
C GLU A 795 40.21 12.82 42.62
N ALA A 796 39.40 12.14 41.79
CA ALA A 796 38.33 11.27 42.27
C ALA A 796 38.86 10.15 43.19
N VAL A 797 40.07 9.63 42.94
CA VAL A 797 40.75 8.68 43.83
C VAL A 797 41.19 9.34 45.15
N ARG A 798 41.80 10.53 45.11
CA ARG A 798 42.23 11.26 46.32
C ARG A 798 41.05 11.61 47.23
N GLN A 799 39.90 11.91 46.64
CA GLN A 799 38.66 12.24 47.34
C GLN A 799 37.88 10.99 47.82
N GLY A 800 38.41 9.78 47.62
CA GLY A 800 37.76 8.53 48.03
C GLY A 800 36.50 8.16 47.23
N ARG A 801 36.21 8.87 46.14
CA ARG A 801 35.04 8.63 45.27
C ARG A 801 35.28 7.51 44.26
N PHE A 802 36.54 7.24 43.92
CA PHE A 802 36.94 6.18 43.01
C PHE A 802 38.03 5.30 43.62
N ARG A 803 37.94 3.98 43.47
CA ARG A 803 38.91 3.07 44.07
C ARG A 803 40.25 3.11 43.34
N ALA A 804 41.34 3.16 44.11
CA ALA A 804 42.70 3.19 43.58
C ALA A 804 43.05 1.92 42.78
N ASP A 805 42.60 0.74 43.23
CA ASP A 805 42.85 -0.54 42.57
C ASP A 805 42.22 -0.63 41.17
N LEU A 806 40.98 -0.16 41.02
CA LEU A 806 40.30 -0.05 39.73
C LEU A 806 40.97 0.98 38.82
N TYR A 807 41.41 2.13 39.37
CA TYR A 807 42.14 3.13 38.61
C TYR A 807 43.39 2.55 37.94
N TYR A 808 44.24 1.86 38.69
CA TYR A 808 45.45 1.25 38.12
C TYR A 808 45.15 0.10 37.15
N ARG A 809 43.99 -0.56 37.27
CA ARG A 809 43.56 -1.60 36.33
C ARG A 809 43.08 -1.05 34.99
N VAL A 810 42.42 0.12 34.99
CA VAL A 810 41.89 0.71 33.75
C VAL A 810 42.89 1.65 33.07
N ALA A 811 43.70 2.37 33.84
CA ALA A 811 44.62 3.40 33.37
C ALA A 811 46.03 2.87 33.05
N VAL A 812 46.13 1.71 32.38
CA VAL A 812 47.43 1.17 31.94
C VAL A 812 48.06 2.10 30.90
N ILE A 813 47.28 2.50 29.90
CA ILE A 813 47.62 3.58 28.97
C ILE A 813 46.68 4.75 29.25
N TYR A 814 47.23 5.91 29.57
CA TYR A 814 46.46 7.13 29.84
C TYR A 814 46.66 8.14 28.72
N LEU A 815 45.58 8.54 28.04
CA LEU A 815 45.61 9.48 26.92
C LEU A 815 44.69 10.67 27.22
N LYS A 816 45.28 11.87 27.25
CA LYS A 816 44.53 13.13 27.46
C LYS A 816 44.13 13.71 26.09
N ILE A 817 42.83 13.85 25.86
CA ILE A 817 42.30 14.40 24.61
C ILE A 817 42.31 15.94 24.68
N PRO A 818 42.90 16.64 23.70
CA PRO A 818 42.88 18.09 23.66
C PRO A 818 41.46 18.64 23.41
N PRO A 819 40.98 19.61 24.20
CA PRO A 819 39.72 20.31 23.94
C PRO A 819 39.82 21.16 22.66
N LEU A 820 38.68 21.48 22.05
CA LEU A 820 38.60 22.13 20.74
C LEU A 820 39.33 23.50 20.70
N ARG A 821 39.34 24.23 21.82
CA ARG A 821 40.10 25.48 21.99
C ARG A 821 41.63 25.32 21.89
N GLU A 822 42.16 24.14 22.19
CA GLU A 822 43.59 23.80 22.07
C GLU A 822 43.95 23.25 20.67
N ARG A 823 42.95 23.06 19.79
CA ARG A 823 43.09 22.56 18.41
C ARG A 823 42.28 23.40 17.42
N ARG A 824 42.48 24.72 17.44
CA ARG A 824 41.66 25.68 16.67
C ARG A 824 41.63 25.43 15.17
N GLN A 825 42.71 24.87 14.61
CA GLN A 825 42.80 24.53 13.19
C GLN A 825 41.76 23.45 12.77
N ASP A 826 41.21 22.70 13.72
CA ASP A 826 40.17 21.70 13.46
C ASP A 826 38.76 22.30 13.36
N ILE A 827 38.55 23.51 13.89
CA ILE A 827 37.21 24.12 14.00
C ILE A 827 36.56 24.30 12.64
N LEU A 828 37.23 24.99 11.71
CA LEU A 828 36.66 25.29 10.40
C LEU A 828 36.45 24.04 9.52
N PRO A 829 37.40 23.08 9.44
CA PRO A 829 37.17 21.79 8.80
C PRO A 829 35.98 21.02 9.39
N LEU A 830 35.86 20.95 10.73
CA LEU A 830 34.74 20.28 11.40
C LEU A 830 33.41 20.97 11.10
N ALA A 831 33.39 22.30 11.14
CA ALA A 831 32.19 23.09 10.84
C ALA A 831 31.71 22.86 9.40
N ARG A 832 32.63 22.80 8.42
CA ARG A 832 32.31 22.54 7.01
C ARG A 832 31.76 21.13 6.82
N TYR A 833 32.36 20.13 7.48
CA TYR A 833 31.84 18.77 7.46
C TYR A 833 30.39 18.71 7.94
N TYR A 834 30.10 19.31 9.11
CA TYR A 834 28.75 19.32 9.65
C TYR A 834 27.78 20.13 8.80
N LEU A 835 28.22 21.25 8.20
CA LEU A 835 27.41 22.03 7.28
C LEU A 835 26.91 21.18 6.12
N HIS A 836 27.80 20.48 5.41
CA HIS A 836 27.43 19.62 4.29
C HIS A 836 26.56 18.44 4.75
N TYR A 837 26.91 17.82 5.89
CA TYR A 837 26.15 16.72 6.48
C TYR A 837 24.69 17.13 6.77
N PHE A 838 24.48 18.26 7.44
CA PHE A 838 23.14 18.72 7.82
C PHE A 838 22.35 19.29 6.63
N ALA A 839 23.02 19.95 5.67
CA ALA A 839 22.37 20.41 4.45
C ALA A 839 21.75 19.24 3.68
N ASN A 840 22.50 18.14 3.52
CA ASN A 840 22.01 16.91 2.90
C ASN A 840 20.89 16.25 3.73
N ARG A 841 21.12 16.06 5.03
CA ARG A 841 20.16 15.42 5.95
C ARG A 841 18.80 16.11 5.98
N HIS A 842 18.77 17.44 5.88
CA HIS A 842 17.53 18.23 5.93
C HIS A 842 17.00 18.64 4.55
N ALA A 843 17.54 18.08 3.46
CA ALA A 843 17.17 18.42 2.08
C ALA A 843 17.18 19.94 1.82
N ARG A 844 18.17 20.64 2.38
CA ARG A 844 18.36 22.09 2.20
C ARG A 844 19.40 22.36 1.10
N PRO A 845 19.29 23.49 0.38
CA PRO A 845 20.35 23.91 -0.53
C PRO A 845 21.69 23.94 0.21
N CYS A 846 22.71 23.33 -0.37
CA CYS A 846 24.03 23.29 0.24
C CYS A 846 24.78 24.59 -0.08
N VAL A 847 25.04 25.41 0.93
CA VAL A 847 25.97 26.53 0.80
C VAL A 847 27.39 25.96 0.60
N GLN A 848 28.18 26.56 -0.30
CA GLN A 848 29.53 26.07 -0.59
C GLN A 848 30.49 26.25 0.60
N ASP A 849 30.42 27.37 1.32
CA ASP A 849 31.28 27.64 2.48
C ASP A 849 30.69 28.76 3.38
N PHE A 850 31.27 28.95 4.56
CA PHE A 850 30.94 30.06 5.47
C PHE A 850 31.49 31.40 4.92
N SER A 851 30.79 32.50 5.19
CA SER A 851 31.29 33.87 4.96
C SER A 851 32.52 34.15 5.83
N ASP A 852 33.35 35.12 5.43
CA ASP A 852 34.56 35.48 6.18
C ASP A 852 34.27 35.94 7.61
N GLU A 853 33.13 36.61 7.83
CA GLU A 853 32.64 37.00 9.14
C GLU A 853 32.30 35.77 10.01
N ASN A 854 31.54 34.82 9.47
CA ASN A 854 31.18 33.59 10.15
C ASN A 854 32.39 32.72 10.48
N ARG A 855 33.41 32.68 9.62
CA ARG A 855 34.66 31.95 9.90
C ARG A 855 35.36 32.52 11.12
N ARG A 856 35.47 33.85 11.20
CA ARG A 856 36.09 34.53 12.35
C ARG A 856 35.31 34.25 13.64
N LEU A 857 33.99 34.30 13.60
CA LEU A 857 33.14 33.98 14.76
C LEU A 857 33.36 32.55 15.24
N LEU A 858 33.37 31.57 14.32
CA LEU A 858 33.58 30.16 14.67
C LEU A 858 34.97 29.93 15.29
N GLU A 859 36.03 30.57 14.79
CA GLU A 859 37.39 30.41 15.30
C GLU A 859 37.67 31.15 16.62
N GLN A 860 36.93 32.23 16.91
CA GLN A 860 37.06 33.02 18.14
C GLN A 860 36.36 32.38 19.33
N TRP A 861 35.27 31.64 19.09
CA TRP A 861 34.51 31.02 20.17
C TRP A 861 35.32 29.95 20.92
N PRO A 862 35.29 29.91 22.27
CA PRO A 862 36.07 28.95 23.06
C PRO A 862 35.52 27.52 23.03
N TRP A 863 34.28 27.31 22.54
CA TRP A 863 33.61 26.00 22.45
C TRP A 863 33.66 25.18 23.75
N PRO A 864 33.07 25.66 24.87
CA PRO A 864 33.04 24.92 26.14
C PRO A 864 32.43 23.51 26.03
N GLY A 865 31.47 23.30 25.13
CA GLY A 865 30.88 21.99 24.80
C GLY A 865 31.59 21.26 23.65
N ASN A 866 32.75 21.76 23.21
CA ASN A 866 33.63 21.17 22.20
C ASN A 866 32.90 20.83 20.88
N ILE A 867 33.16 19.67 20.27
CA ILE A 867 32.59 19.28 18.98
C ILE A 867 31.06 19.12 19.08
N ARG A 868 30.53 18.74 20.25
CA ARG A 868 29.08 18.59 20.44
C ARG A 868 28.35 19.93 20.32
N GLU A 869 28.90 20.98 20.91
CA GLU A 869 28.39 22.34 20.77
C GLU A 869 28.52 22.85 19.33
N LEU A 870 29.71 22.71 18.73
CA LEU A 870 29.95 23.10 17.33
C LEU A 870 28.95 22.42 16.37
N ARG A 871 28.73 21.12 16.54
CA ARG A 871 27.75 20.36 15.75
C ARG A 871 26.34 20.94 15.90
N ASN A 872 25.89 21.19 17.14
CA ASN A 872 24.55 21.69 17.40
C ASN A 872 24.33 23.09 16.82
N VAL A 873 25.32 23.98 16.99
CA VAL A 873 25.27 25.36 16.47
C VAL A 873 25.20 25.34 14.93
N VAL A 874 25.98 24.49 14.26
CA VAL A 874 25.92 24.35 12.79
C VAL A 874 24.58 23.74 12.33
N GLU A 875 24.06 22.72 13.01
CA GLU A 875 22.76 22.10 12.70
C GLU A 875 21.62 23.12 12.77
N GLN A 876 21.55 23.88 13.86
CA GLN A 876 20.56 24.94 14.05
C GLN A 876 20.67 26.00 12.96
N SER A 877 21.88 26.46 12.64
CA SER A 877 22.10 27.43 11.58
C SER A 877 21.62 26.93 10.21
N VAL A 878 21.83 25.65 9.87
CA VAL A 878 21.32 25.06 8.61
C VAL A 878 19.80 25.01 8.58
N ILE A 879 19.16 24.65 9.70
CA ILE A 879 17.71 24.56 9.80
C ILE A 879 17.05 25.94 9.69
N LEU A 880 17.55 26.92 10.44
CA LEU A 880 16.97 28.25 10.56
C LEU A 880 17.20 29.12 9.32
N SER A 881 18.34 28.99 8.64
CA SER A 881 18.68 29.77 7.44
C SER A 881 18.00 29.30 6.15
N GLY A 882 17.32 28.15 6.17
CA GLY A 882 16.76 27.53 4.97
C GLY A 882 17.80 27.18 3.90
N GLY A 883 19.09 27.11 4.25
CA GLY A 883 20.20 26.73 3.37
C GLY A 883 20.67 27.79 2.36
N ARG A 884 20.24 29.07 2.47
CA ARG A 884 20.61 30.12 1.50
C ARG A 884 21.73 31.04 1.98
N THR A 885 21.75 31.39 3.26
CA THR A 885 22.79 32.22 3.88
C THR A 885 22.86 31.86 5.35
N LEU A 886 23.98 31.30 5.80
CA LEU A 886 24.15 30.92 7.21
C LEU A 886 24.37 32.20 8.01
N PHE A 887 23.50 32.48 8.99
CA PHE A 887 23.68 33.57 9.94
C PHE A 887 23.87 32.94 11.32
N PHE A 888 25.03 33.18 11.93
CA PHE A 888 25.19 32.94 13.36
C PHE A 888 24.77 34.23 14.05
N HIS A 889 23.56 34.26 14.62
CA HIS A 889 23.14 35.41 15.42
C HIS A 889 24.02 35.50 16.67
N GLU A 890 24.46 36.70 17.05
CA GLU A 890 25.15 36.96 18.33
C GLU A 890 24.33 36.36 19.52
N ASN A 891 23.00 36.46 19.46
CA ASN A 891 22.09 35.85 20.44
C ASN A 891 22.12 34.30 20.54
N ILE A 892 22.69 33.57 19.58
CA ILE A 892 22.86 32.10 19.68
C ILE A 892 24.12 31.74 20.49
N LEU A 893 25.05 32.68 20.61
CA LEU A 893 26.28 32.56 21.39
C LEU A 893 26.15 33.23 22.78
N ASP A 894 25.10 34.03 23.02
CA ASP A 894 24.87 34.77 24.27
C ASP A 894 24.05 34.01 25.35
N ASP A 895 23.66 32.75 25.12
CA ASP A 895 23.12 31.92 26.20
C ASP A 895 24.29 31.50 27.11
N ASP A 896 24.60 32.36 28.09
CA ASP A 896 25.48 32.04 29.21
C ASP A 896 25.11 30.64 29.75
N PRO A 897 26.05 29.67 29.78
CA PRO A 897 25.79 28.41 30.46
C PRO A 897 25.44 28.73 31.92
N PRO A 898 24.50 28.01 32.57
CA PRO A 898 24.37 28.11 34.01
C PRO A 898 25.74 27.82 34.60
N ALA A 899 26.32 28.83 35.25
CA ALA A 899 27.67 28.78 35.77
C ALA A 899 27.85 27.51 36.61
N VAL A 900 28.67 26.58 36.10
CA VAL A 900 29.31 25.58 36.93
C VAL A 900 30.30 26.37 37.78
N PRO A 901 30.16 26.44 39.11
CA PRO A 901 31.13 27.15 39.93
C PRO A 901 32.50 26.48 39.72
N GLN A 902 33.42 27.22 39.09
CA GLN A 902 34.83 26.89 39.20
C GLN A 902 35.24 27.18 40.64
N GLU A 903 35.45 26.13 41.42
CA GLU A 903 36.20 26.20 42.67
C GLU A 903 37.64 26.60 42.32
N GLU A 904 37.96 27.88 42.47
CA GLU A 904 39.33 28.30 42.73
C GLU A 904 39.78 27.78 44.10
N PRO A 905 41.06 27.40 44.25
CA PRO A 905 41.56 26.69 45.42
C PRO A 905 41.65 27.64 46.62
N SER A 906 40.63 27.62 47.48
CA SER A 906 40.67 28.28 48.78
C SER A 906 40.91 27.26 49.89
N ALA A 907 41.76 27.67 50.82
CA ALA A 907 42.28 26.92 51.94
C ALA A 907 41.19 26.37 52.89
N VAL A 908 41.63 25.39 53.67
CA VAL A 908 41.00 24.71 54.81
C VAL A 908 40.12 25.65 55.69
N PRO A 909 38.97 25.16 56.20
CA PRO A 909 37.82 25.98 56.58
C PRO A 909 37.89 26.54 58.00
N PRO A 910 36.94 27.43 58.36
CA PRO A 910 36.28 27.29 59.64
C PRO A 910 34.75 27.19 59.51
N ALA A 911 34.24 26.18 60.20
CA ALA A 911 32.91 25.93 60.77
C ALA A 911 31.69 26.81 60.39
N ILE A 912 30.59 26.08 60.15
CA ILE A 912 29.18 26.53 60.16
C ILE A 912 28.84 27.35 61.43
N PRO A 913 28.04 28.42 61.28
CA PRO A 913 26.83 28.56 62.09
C PRO A 913 25.61 28.95 61.22
N ALA A 914 24.55 28.14 61.15
CA ALA A 914 23.41 28.12 62.07
C ALA A 914 22.38 29.24 61.85
N ARG A 915 21.44 29.02 60.91
CA ARG A 915 19.98 29.06 61.15
C ARG A 915 19.25 28.65 59.87
N LEU A 916 18.77 27.41 59.83
CA LEU A 916 17.71 27.02 58.90
C LEU A 916 16.43 27.71 59.40
N SER A 917 15.98 28.75 58.70
CA SER A 917 14.72 29.41 59.00
C SER A 917 13.58 28.41 58.87
N SER A 918 12.60 28.47 59.77
CA SER A 918 11.47 27.54 59.70
C SER A 918 10.65 27.79 58.43
N LEU A 919 9.92 26.76 58.00
CA LEU A 919 9.04 26.86 56.82
C LEU A 919 7.99 27.99 56.98
N GLU A 920 7.61 28.29 58.22
CA GLU A 920 6.71 29.41 58.55
C GLU A 920 7.38 30.78 58.36
N GLU A 921 8.68 30.91 58.67
CA GLU A 921 9.44 32.15 58.44
C GLU A 921 9.71 32.38 56.94
N MET A 922 10.03 31.31 56.21
CA MET A 922 10.17 31.38 54.75
C MET A 922 8.85 31.73 54.08
N GLU A 923 7.73 31.14 54.53
CA GLU A 923 6.40 31.45 54.00
C GLU A 923 6.01 32.91 54.31
N LYS A 924 6.26 33.40 55.53
CA LYS A 924 6.01 34.80 55.89
C LYS A 924 6.82 35.75 55.01
N ALA A 925 8.12 35.49 54.83
CA ALA A 925 9.00 36.33 54.00
C ALA A 925 8.56 36.34 52.53
N HIS A 926 8.18 35.18 52.00
CA HIS A 926 7.71 35.08 50.62
C HIS A 926 6.37 35.80 50.41
N ILE A 927 5.40 35.62 51.30
CA ILE A 927 4.10 36.32 51.19
C ILE A 927 4.28 37.83 51.32
N ALA A 928 5.16 38.30 52.21
CA ALA A 928 5.48 39.72 52.33
C ALA A 928 6.09 40.29 51.04
N ALA A 929 7.09 39.61 50.47
CA ALA A 929 7.74 40.02 49.23
C ALA A 929 6.76 40.09 48.04
N VAL A 930 5.85 39.11 47.92
CA VAL A 930 4.82 39.12 46.87
C VAL A 930 3.79 40.24 47.07
N LEU A 931 3.39 40.51 48.32
CA LEU A 931 2.49 41.63 48.62
C LEU A 931 3.15 42.98 48.29
N GLU A 932 4.43 43.16 48.54
CA GLU A 932 5.15 44.37 48.13
C GLU A 932 5.32 44.47 46.61
N HIS A 933 5.72 43.38 45.95
CA HIS A 933 5.90 43.36 44.49
C HIS A 933 4.60 43.66 43.74
N THR A 934 3.45 43.28 44.31
CA THR A 934 2.12 43.58 43.76
C THR A 934 1.51 44.88 44.29
N ALA A 935 2.30 45.71 44.98
CA ALA A 935 1.87 46.97 45.60
C ALA A 935 0.61 46.82 46.48
N TRP A 936 0.53 45.71 47.21
CA TRP A 936 -0.58 45.29 48.07
C TRP A 936 -1.90 45.06 47.33
N ARG A 937 -1.86 44.87 46.02
CA ARG A 937 -3.04 44.52 45.23
C ARG A 937 -3.35 43.03 45.42
N ILE A 938 -4.43 42.75 46.15
CA ILE A 938 -4.79 41.36 46.47
C ILE A 938 -5.32 40.60 45.24
N ASP A 939 -6.20 41.20 44.45
CA ASP A 939 -6.99 40.51 43.42
C ASP A 939 -6.99 41.25 42.06
N GLY A 940 -7.24 40.53 40.97
CA GLY A 940 -7.18 41.01 39.59
C GLY A 940 -5.86 40.70 38.85
N LYS A 941 -5.76 41.16 37.60
CA LYS A 941 -4.59 40.92 36.73
C LYS A 941 -3.33 41.55 37.34
N GLY A 942 -2.38 40.74 37.79
CA GLY A 942 -1.17 41.17 38.50
C GLY A 942 -1.30 41.28 40.02
N GLY A 943 -2.38 40.74 40.62
CA GLY A 943 -2.56 40.70 42.07
C GLY A 943 -1.79 39.56 42.76
N ALA A 944 -1.61 39.66 44.07
CA ALA A 944 -0.88 38.68 44.88
C ALA A 944 -1.47 37.26 44.78
N LEU A 945 -2.79 37.12 44.61
CA LEU A 945 -3.44 35.81 44.49
C LEU A 945 -3.06 35.08 43.20
N THR A 946 -2.76 35.80 42.10
CA THR A 946 -2.29 35.17 40.86
C THR A 946 -0.90 34.54 40.99
N ILE A 947 -0.04 35.12 41.84
CA ILE A 947 1.33 34.62 42.06
C ILE A 947 1.32 33.55 43.16
N LEU A 948 0.70 33.82 44.31
CA LEU A 948 0.68 32.92 45.46
C LEU A 948 -0.26 31.72 45.27
N LYS A 949 -1.24 31.82 44.35
CA LYS A 949 -2.21 30.76 44.02
C LYS A 949 -2.96 30.17 45.24
N ILE A 950 -3.20 30.99 46.27
CA ILE A 950 -4.03 30.63 47.41
C ILE A 950 -5.37 31.37 47.36
N SER A 951 -6.38 30.91 48.09
CA SER A 951 -7.67 31.59 48.16
C SER A 951 -7.56 32.95 48.88
N ARG A 952 -8.44 33.88 48.52
CA ARG A 952 -8.47 35.21 49.14
C ARG A 952 -8.65 35.16 50.66
N SER A 953 -9.48 34.25 51.17
CA SER A 953 -9.66 34.04 52.61
C SER A 953 -8.39 33.52 53.28
N ALA A 954 -7.65 32.59 52.64
CA ALA A 954 -6.40 32.06 53.16
C ALA A 954 -5.28 33.10 53.18
N LEU A 955 -5.18 33.95 52.15
CA LEU A 955 -4.22 35.05 52.13
C LEU A 955 -4.51 36.06 53.24
N TYR A 956 -5.76 36.48 53.43
CA TYR A 956 -6.12 37.38 54.55
C TYR A 956 -5.91 36.73 55.92
N ALA A 957 -6.13 35.43 56.05
CA ALA A 957 -5.80 34.70 57.29
C ALA A 957 -4.29 34.70 57.56
N LYS A 958 -3.44 34.49 56.53
CA LYS A 958 -1.98 34.53 56.66
C LYS A 958 -1.43 35.94 56.89
N ILE A 959 -1.98 36.96 56.24
CA ILE A 959 -1.64 38.37 56.49
C ILE A 959 -1.90 38.72 57.96
N ARG A 960 -3.08 38.34 58.49
CA ARG A 960 -3.41 38.55 59.92
C ARG A 960 -2.55 37.71 60.86
N LYS A 961 -2.35 36.43 60.55
CA LYS A 961 -1.53 35.50 61.34
C LYS A 961 -0.09 35.99 61.47
N TYR A 962 0.48 36.52 60.39
CA TYR A 962 1.86 36.98 60.34
C TYR A 962 2.05 38.45 60.71
N GLY A 963 0.95 39.18 60.97
CA GLY A 963 0.97 40.60 61.33
C GLY A 963 1.51 41.50 60.21
N LEU A 964 1.23 41.16 58.95
CA LEU A 964 1.70 41.94 57.80
C LEU A 964 0.76 43.14 57.58
N SER A 965 1.29 44.35 57.67
CA SER A 965 0.56 45.60 57.38
C SER A 965 1.26 46.38 56.28
N ARG A 966 0.48 47.08 55.46
CA ARG A 966 1.02 48.04 54.48
C ARG A 966 1.58 49.23 55.25
N ASN A 967 2.90 49.28 55.40
CA ASN A 967 3.57 50.48 55.88
C ASN A 967 3.39 51.58 54.81
N ALA A 968 3.02 52.78 55.27
CA ALA A 968 2.58 53.91 54.44
C ALA A 968 3.64 54.41 53.48
#